data_AF-A0A7C8P174-F1
#
_entry.id   AF-A0A7C8P174-F1
#
_cell.length_a   1.000
_cell.length_b   1.000
_cell.length_c   1.000
_cell.angle_alpha   90.00
_cell.angle_beta   90.00
_cell.angle_gamma   90.00
#
_symmetry.space_group_name_H-M   'P 1'
#
loop_
_entity.id
_entity.type
_entity.pdbx_description
1 polymer ?
#
loop_
_entity_poly.entity_id
_entity_poly.type
_entity_poly.pdbx_seq_one_letter_code
_entity_poly.pdbx_strand_id
1 'polypeptide(L)'
;MSAPPLPDILPWNIPQNPSTDGEEPVPAPPVISPLPPFRPPPITWPPIWFKWLNQGAWLVNLEPIASGGQNYDGTIRIEINSEGRTASGDLYQRPRFLINIPGLPRRWINLPAPNPASGIPILARNNYRYYLRITQIDEFFSGRTSFTLGFQKFKYVQTNKTTFSFTQEPIDGGYTATMKWTTAPAGYPYPGDYAEGDVVSDKTGQVEFRLKMGRVSQFYRKFTVEIDNVPGSERPLDNGGVVGQNFEDWNSVFGRVGFEVKVVESDGDIVDTEDGYWSLTQSHQTMLARRDASNLDTEWRYYLLATKFNTVNAFGVMFDNSATDSNNIPREGLQVSSHVVTGFQEGWGEWKDSRYGTIKGAYFRTALHELGHAFGLLHNDDGGDGESPVLDFSFMNQTGRAINRSTAASPLSKNIKWNHADRNLFQIRHWPDVFVRPGGVDFGYASNTTPPITPPDSDTEYEHPELVFKVEPIKDHSEVPLGAPVRVNLTLTNTGEQPVDVPADISLKSHNLSGQVTDPTGKTGSFHTLYYLDREEEIKTLKPGESVTSSLTLLRGGQGALFPLAGVHKIGVKLSWSFDEDLPLWVALAETTILVTPPLDKSHAAAAHKLLTTPDAHLVLVLGGDYLEDGVAAIQQALKDETLRKHFAGTEAKRLLKRRNPDFEQATNLVSEDNIVLSDAERAKTYLQVAIFARSLATTTNTTATTKNHTVKRARRRPESDIKKQVESEDMEFDEVLYTPIIDRILKAGDLASISSKDVRKALQKELGYDITDQKAEISDLIRKRFDEILEETGPENVHPVKQETNGYDAVKKEDPGASPSKKRKSVASPSSLENDARLAAKMQAEWNSQDRPSRSTAVKRKVVAPRKKKKSSATISDDSGVEEGGEKKKKRKINANNPFHQPLILSPQLSTLLGETRLSRPETVKRIWAYIKQNGLQDQNDKRYIICDENLRTVFPTAKVHMFTMNKILSGHLYPMNKADNIADVKSEDIKSEDFASSPVSAAFSHQGSPSGLESEAS
;
A
#
# COMPACT_ATOMS: atom_id res chain seq x y z
N MET A 1 -19.69 31.91 -49.98
CA MET A 1 -18.34 32.30 -50.45
C MET A 1 -17.36 31.30 -49.86
N SER A 2 -16.46 30.71 -50.64
CA SER A 2 -15.43 29.81 -50.13
C SER A 2 -14.09 30.54 -50.10
N ALA A 3 -13.31 30.37 -49.04
CA ALA A 3 -11.88 30.62 -49.10
C ALA A 3 -11.21 29.54 -49.98
N PRO A 4 -10.10 29.84 -50.66
CA PRO A 4 -9.32 28.84 -51.38
C PRO A 4 -8.52 27.95 -50.41
N PRO A 5 -8.18 26.70 -50.78
CA PRO A 5 -7.27 25.87 -50.01
C PRO A 5 -5.85 26.46 -49.99
N LEU A 6 -5.11 26.22 -48.90
CA LEU A 6 -3.67 26.48 -48.83
C LEU A 6 -2.91 25.43 -49.64
N PRO A 7 -1.74 25.77 -50.23
CA PRO A 7 -0.96 24.83 -51.05
C PRO A 7 -0.26 23.76 -50.20
N ASP A 8 -0.16 22.54 -50.74
CA ASP A 8 0.24 21.34 -49.99
C ASP A 8 1.70 21.31 -49.48
N ILE A 9 2.58 22.21 -49.96
CA ILE A 9 4.00 22.23 -49.58
C ILE A 9 4.50 23.69 -49.46
N LEU A 10 5.10 24.01 -48.30
CA LEU A 10 5.94 25.21 -48.13
C LEU A 10 7.41 24.87 -48.43
N PRO A 11 8.19 25.74 -49.11
CA PRO A 11 9.50 25.39 -49.64
C PRO A 11 10.59 25.29 -48.56
N TRP A 12 11.25 24.13 -48.51
CA TRP A 12 12.38 23.85 -47.62
C TRP A 12 13.71 24.03 -48.37
N ASN A 13 14.46 25.10 -48.05
CA ASN A 13 15.76 25.39 -48.68
C ASN A 13 16.90 24.66 -47.95
N ILE A 14 17.55 23.71 -48.62
CA ILE A 14 18.84 23.12 -48.22
C ILE A 14 19.94 23.65 -49.16
N PRO A 15 21.08 24.17 -48.66
CA PRO A 15 22.25 24.50 -49.48
C PRO A 15 22.77 23.28 -50.25
N GLN A 16 23.23 23.46 -51.49
CA GLN A 16 23.52 22.33 -52.38
C GLN A 16 24.69 21.44 -51.95
N ASN A 17 24.59 20.18 -52.39
CA ASN A 17 25.43 19.03 -52.07
C ASN A 17 26.86 19.12 -52.68
N PRO A 18 27.75 18.17 -52.37
CA PRO A 18 28.13 17.25 -53.46
C PRO A 18 28.22 15.76 -53.06
N SER A 19 27.36 14.97 -53.70
CA SER A 19 27.56 13.58 -54.19
C SER A 19 28.46 12.62 -53.40
N THR A 20 27.85 11.54 -52.90
CA THR A 20 28.31 10.17 -53.22
C THR A 20 27.12 9.21 -53.14
N ASP A 21 27.11 8.15 -53.96
CA ASP A 21 25.93 7.33 -54.21
C ASP A 21 25.72 6.19 -53.21
N GLY A 22 24.46 5.98 -52.81
CA GLY A 22 23.90 4.69 -52.43
C GLY A 22 23.88 4.32 -50.94
N GLU A 23 22.70 4.48 -50.30
CA GLU A 23 22.11 3.41 -49.47
C GLU A 23 20.57 3.53 -49.37
N GLU A 24 19.93 2.61 -48.65
CA GLU A 24 18.49 2.30 -48.69
C GLU A 24 17.55 3.30 -47.98
N PRO A 25 16.24 3.33 -48.31
CA PRO A 25 15.26 4.20 -47.66
C PRO A 25 15.07 3.88 -46.16
N VAL A 26 14.86 4.95 -45.37
CA VAL A 26 14.64 4.88 -43.91
C VAL A 26 13.33 4.14 -43.58
N PRO A 27 13.32 3.14 -42.67
CA PRO A 27 12.12 2.39 -42.31
C PRO A 27 11.17 3.18 -41.39
N ALA A 28 9.87 2.93 -41.54
CA ALA A 28 8.83 3.49 -40.69
C ALA A 28 8.87 2.94 -39.24
N PRO A 29 8.41 3.70 -38.22
CA PRO A 29 8.44 3.27 -36.83
C PRO A 29 7.49 2.09 -36.55
N PRO A 30 7.88 1.11 -35.72
CA PRO A 30 7.06 -0.05 -35.40
C PRO A 30 5.93 0.25 -34.40
N VAL A 31 4.80 -0.42 -34.56
CA VAL A 31 3.65 -0.34 -33.64
C VAL A 31 3.93 -1.18 -32.39
N ILE A 32 3.87 -0.55 -31.20
CA ILE A 32 4.13 -1.22 -29.91
C ILE A 32 2.81 -1.62 -29.25
N SER A 33 2.67 -2.92 -28.91
CA SER A 33 1.51 -3.46 -28.18
C SER A 33 1.61 -3.21 -26.66
N PRO A 34 0.49 -3.02 -25.94
CA PRO A 34 0.49 -2.89 -24.49
C PRO A 34 0.86 -4.21 -23.80
N LEU A 35 1.51 -4.10 -22.63
CA LEU A 35 1.92 -5.23 -21.78
C LEU A 35 1.22 -5.15 -20.41
N PRO A 36 1.06 -6.28 -19.69
CA PRO A 36 0.30 -6.33 -18.44
C PRO A 36 1.01 -5.61 -17.27
N PRO A 37 0.25 -5.15 -16.24
CA PRO A 37 0.78 -4.41 -15.11
C PRO A 37 1.69 -5.28 -14.20
N PHE A 38 2.76 -4.66 -13.71
CA PHE A 38 3.79 -5.27 -12.87
C PHE A 38 3.28 -5.59 -11.45
N ARG A 39 3.81 -6.66 -10.84
CA ARG A 39 3.64 -6.97 -9.41
C ARG A 39 5.01 -7.04 -8.73
N PRO A 40 5.36 -6.15 -7.79
CA PRO A 40 6.64 -6.19 -7.09
C PRO A 40 6.74 -7.39 -6.12
N PRO A 41 7.95 -7.93 -5.88
CA PRO A 41 8.18 -8.96 -4.87
C PRO A 41 8.13 -8.38 -3.44
N PRO A 42 7.80 -9.19 -2.42
CA PRO A 42 7.62 -8.72 -1.06
C PRO A 42 8.95 -8.40 -0.35
N ILE A 43 9.09 -7.16 0.12
CA ILE A 43 10.18 -6.70 1.00
C ILE A 43 9.60 -6.43 2.39
N THR A 44 10.23 -6.94 3.45
CA THR A 44 9.69 -6.89 4.82
C THR A 44 10.51 -6.00 5.76
N TRP A 45 10.04 -4.77 5.92
CA TRP A 45 10.36 -3.87 7.04
C TRP A 45 9.09 -3.71 7.91
N PRO A 46 9.18 -3.36 9.21
CA PRO A 46 7.99 -3.16 10.04
C PRO A 46 7.18 -1.95 9.52
N PRO A 47 5.90 -2.10 9.13
CA PRO A 47 5.20 -1.01 8.46
C PRO A 47 4.70 0.06 9.44
N ILE A 48 4.82 1.32 9.04
CA ILE A 48 4.04 2.43 9.59
C ILE A 48 2.70 2.41 8.84
N TRP A 49 1.62 2.09 9.55
CA TRP A 49 0.29 1.95 8.94
C TRP A 49 -0.46 3.28 9.00
N PHE A 50 -0.34 4.09 7.95
CA PHE A 50 -1.40 5.03 7.59
C PHE A 50 -2.65 4.22 7.21
N LYS A 51 -3.83 4.70 7.62
CA LYS A 51 -5.07 3.93 7.55
C LYS A 51 -6.11 4.67 6.73
N TRP A 52 -6.42 4.09 5.58
CA TRP A 52 -7.19 4.69 4.50
C TRP A 52 -8.54 3.96 4.32
N LEU A 53 -9.57 4.66 3.87
CA LEU A 53 -10.86 4.14 3.41
C LEU A 53 -10.65 3.30 2.14
N ASN A 54 -10.36 2.02 2.36
CA ASN A 54 -10.24 1.03 1.30
C ASN A 54 -11.49 0.93 0.41
N GLN A 55 -11.28 0.72 -0.89
CA GLN A 55 -12.35 0.62 -1.89
C GLN A 55 -13.41 -0.46 -1.56
N GLY A 56 -14.66 -0.22 -1.98
CA GLY A 56 -15.76 -1.15 -1.86
C GLY A 56 -16.98 -0.57 -1.14
N ALA A 57 -17.85 -1.45 -0.64
CA ALA A 57 -19.07 -1.08 0.08
C ALA A 57 -18.84 -1.01 1.60
N TRP A 58 -19.21 0.13 2.17
CA TRP A 58 -19.23 0.42 3.59
C TRP A 58 -20.67 0.50 4.07
N LEU A 59 -21.08 -0.41 4.96
CA LEU A 59 -22.35 -0.31 5.67
C LEU A 59 -22.30 0.93 6.55
N VAL A 60 -23.26 1.84 6.34
CA VAL A 60 -23.41 3.06 7.13
C VAL A 60 -24.68 3.02 7.97
N ASN A 61 -24.59 3.59 9.16
CA ASN A 61 -25.71 3.85 10.04
C ASN A 61 -25.60 5.27 10.60
N LEU A 62 -26.64 6.07 10.38
CA LEU A 62 -26.77 7.45 10.83
C LEU A 62 -27.83 7.51 11.95
N GLU A 63 -27.39 7.75 13.18
CA GLU A 63 -28.25 7.80 14.37
C GLU A 63 -28.44 9.26 14.84
N PRO A 64 -29.66 9.78 15.01
CA PRO A 64 -29.87 11.15 15.46
C PRO A 64 -29.58 11.30 16.95
N ILE A 65 -28.92 12.40 17.34
CA ILE A 65 -28.68 12.75 18.75
C ILE A 65 -29.99 13.10 19.47
N ALA A 66 -30.95 13.69 18.76
CA ALA A 66 -32.26 14.06 19.30
C ALA A 66 -33.12 12.84 19.65
N SER A 67 -33.54 12.75 20.92
CA SER A 67 -34.39 11.66 21.44
C SER A 67 -35.70 11.54 20.66
N GLY A 68 -35.97 10.35 20.11
CA GLY A 68 -37.15 10.08 19.28
C GLY A 68 -36.98 10.38 17.78
N GLY A 69 -35.79 10.84 17.36
CA GLY A 69 -35.42 11.00 15.95
C GLY A 69 -35.50 9.70 15.14
N GLN A 70 -35.36 9.85 13.82
CA GLN A 70 -35.38 8.74 12.87
C GLN A 70 -33.96 8.26 12.54
N ASN A 71 -33.69 6.98 12.75
CA ASN A 71 -32.45 6.32 12.32
C ASN A 71 -32.45 6.06 10.80
N TYR A 72 -31.25 6.07 10.20
CA TYR A 72 -31.04 5.62 8.82
C TYR A 72 -29.93 4.56 8.73
N ASP A 73 -30.07 3.68 7.75
CA ASP A 73 -29.11 2.62 7.40
C ASP A 73 -28.86 2.65 5.88
N GLY A 74 -27.72 2.15 5.43
CA GLY A 74 -27.44 2.11 3.99
C GLY A 74 -26.01 1.75 3.63
N THR A 75 -25.54 2.20 2.48
CA THR A 75 -24.14 2.02 2.05
C THR A 75 -23.52 3.33 1.58
N ILE A 76 -22.21 3.48 1.82
CA ILE A 76 -21.33 4.32 1.01
C ILE A 76 -20.47 3.37 0.17
N ARG A 77 -20.27 3.70 -1.09
CA ARG A 77 -19.40 3.04 -2.06
C ARG A 77 -18.23 3.97 -2.31
N ILE A 78 -17.01 3.47 -2.16
CA ILE A 78 -15.77 4.24 -2.33
C ILE A 78 -14.99 3.56 -3.44
N GLU A 79 -14.80 4.23 -4.57
CA GLU A 79 -13.86 3.83 -5.62
C GLU A 79 -12.49 4.46 -5.33
N ILE A 80 -11.42 3.81 -5.81
CA ILE A 80 -10.09 4.41 -5.92
C ILE A 80 -9.72 4.36 -7.40
N ASN A 81 -9.49 5.52 -8.02
CA ASN A 81 -9.20 5.64 -9.45
C ASN A 81 -7.90 6.44 -9.68
N SER A 82 -7.64 6.88 -10.91
CA SER A 82 -6.44 7.64 -11.28
C SER A 82 -6.47 9.12 -10.87
N GLU A 83 -7.62 9.62 -10.45
CA GLU A 83 -7.87 11.03 -10.14
C GLU A 83 -7.99 11.27 -8.62
N GLY A 84 -8.48 10.26 -7.88
CA GLY A 84 -8.65 10.32 -6.43
C GLY A 84 -9.54 9.18 -5.91
N ARG A 85 -10.56 9.53 -5.12
CA ARG A 85 -11.57 8.64 -4.55
C ARG A 85 -12.99 9.17 -4.67
N THR A 86 -13.60 8.94 -5.83
CA THR A 86 -15.04 9.09 -5.98
C THR A 86 -15.78 8.20 -4.96
N ALA A 87 -16.61 8.83 -4.11
CA ALA A 87 -17.44 8.11 -3.15
C ALA A 87 -18.90 8.57 -3.22
N SER A 88 -19.86 7.66 -3.04
CA SER A 88 -21.29 7.99 -3.07
C SER A 88 -22.07 7.02 -2.19
N GLY A 89 -23.21 7.42 -1.64
CA GLY A 89 -24.01 6.53 -0.82
C GLY A 89 -25.51 6.65 -0.99
N ASP A 90 -26.21 5.81 -0.24
CA ASP A 90 -27.66 5.64 -0.28
C ASP A 90 -28.15 5.38 1.14
N LEU A 91 -29.17 6.11 1.61
CA LEU A 91 -29.76 5.98 2.95
C LEU A 91 -31.24 5.62 2.91
N TYR A 92 -31.57 4.66 3.78
CA TYR A 92 -32.89 4.10 4.01
C TYR A 92 -33.35 4.39 5.43
N GLN A 93 -34.62 4.74 5.59
CA GLN A 93 -35.28 4.90 6.87
C GLN A 93 -35.36 3.55 7.60
N ARG A 94 -34.65 3.42 8.74
CA ARG A 94 -34.75 2.23 9.60
C ARG A 94 -36.21 2.10 10.10
N PRO A 95 -36.94 1.01 9.79
CA PRO A 95 -38.34 0.90 10.20
C PRO A 95 -38.49 0.90 11.72
N ARG A 96 -39.58 1.49 12.23
CA ARG A 96 -39.84 1.61 13.66
C ARG A 96 -41.32 1.45 14.00
N PHE A 97 -41.59 0.87 15.15
CA PHE A 97 -42.94 0.64 15.69
C PHE A 97 -43.09 1.34 17.05
N LEU A 98 -44.33 1.68 17.40
CA LEU A 98 -44.66 2.38 18.64
C LEU A 98 -45.14 1.39 19.70
N ILE A 99 -44.41 1.26 20.81
CA ILE A 99 -44.92 0.59 22.00
C ILE A 99 -45.75 1.58 22.82
N ASN A 100 -46.99 1.17 23.13
CA ASN A 100 -47.96 1.89 23.94
C ASN A 100 -48.48 0.95 25.05
N ILE A 101 -47.71 0.82 26.13
CA ILE A 101 -48.11 0.06 27.33
C ILE A 101 -48.85 1.02 28.28
N PRO A 102 -50.06 0.68 28.78
CA PRO A 102 -50.77 1.51 29.75
C PRO A 102 -49.91 1.83 30.98
N GLY A 103 -49.90 3.09 31.40
CA GLY A 103 -49.09 3.56 32.54
C GLY A 103 -47.61 3.83 32.24
N LEU A 104 -47.12 3.54 31.03
CA LEU A 104 -45.76 3.88 30.60
C LEU A 104 -45.76 4.92 29.46
N PRO A 105 -44.72 5.75 29.35
CA PRO A 105 -44.58 6.68 28.23
C PRO A 105 -44.45 5.92 26.90
N ARG A 106 -45.17 6.40 25.88
CA ARG A 106 -45.09 5.91 24.49
C ARG A 106 -43.64 5.96 23.98
N ARG A 107 -43.13 4.84 23.48
CA ARG A 107 -41.74 4.72 23.01
C ARG A 107 -41.66 4.10 21.63
N TRP A 108 -40.97 4.78 20.72
CA TRP A 108 -40.57 4.20 19.43
C TRP A 108 -39.43 3.20 19.63
N ILE A 109 -39.56 2.03 19.01
CA ILE A 109 -38.51 1.01 18.90
C ILE A 109 -38.22 0.79 17.42
N ASN A 110 -36.95 0.84 17.04
CA ASN A 110 -36.51 0.55 15.68
C ASN A 110 -36.33 -0.97 15.51
N LEU A 111 -36.48 -1.47 14.29
CA LEU A 111 -35.97 -2.81 13.93
C LEU A 111 -34.44 -2.87 14.09
N PRO A 112 -33.85 -4.08 14.17
CA PRO A 112 -32.40 -4.26 14.17
C PRO A 112 -31.72 -3.61 12.96
N ALA A 113 -30.46 -3.19 13.15
CA ALA A 113 -29.59 -2.77 12.05
C ALA A 113 -29.30 -3.94 11.09
N PRO A 114 -28.94 -3.68 9.83
CA PRO A 114 -28.46 -4.72 8.91
C PRO A 114 -27.26 -5.46 9.49
N ASN A 115 -27.20 -6.78 9.31
CA ASN A 115 -26.09 -7.60 9.78
C ASN A 115 -24.87 -7.42 8.87
N PRO A 116 -23.74 -6.85 9.33
CA PRO A 116 -22.54 -6.68 8.50
C PRO A 116 -21.92 -8.01 8.03
N ALA A 117 -22.19 -9.12 8.72
CA ALA A 117 -21.73 -10.45 8.30
C ALA A 117 -22.46 -10.98 7.05
N SER A 118 -23.53 -10.31 6.60
CA SER A 118 -24.26 -10.64 5.37
C SER A 118 -23.72 -9.93 4.12
N GLY A 119 -22.54 -9.31 4.23
CA GLY A 119 -21.90 -8.55 3.15
C GLY A 119 -22.65 -7.26 2.83
N ILE A 120 -22.71 -6.88 1.55
CA ILE A 120 -23.47 -5.70 1.10
C ILE A 120 -24.96 -5.87 1.47
N PRO A 121 -25.58 -4.95 2.22
CA PRO A 121 -27.00 -5.05 2.55
C PRO A 121 -27.85 -4.69 1.34
N ILE A 122 -28.90 -5.48 1.09
CA ILE A 122 -30.00 -5.06 0.22
C ILE A 122 -31.12 -4.58 1.14
N LEU A 123 -31.61 -3.36 0.90
CA LEU A 123 -32.64 -2.72 1.71
C LEU A 123 -33.86 -2.39 0.85
N ALA A 124 -35.02 -2.37 1.49
CA ALA A 124 -36.31 -2.24 0.81
C ALA A 124 -36.52 -0.84 0.23
N ARG A 125 -36.95 -0.77 -1.03
CA ARG A 125 -37.20 0.45 -1.82
C ARG A 125 -38.14 1.42 -1.10
N ASN A 126 -39.21 0.91 -0.49
CA ASN A 126 -40.18 1.69 0.30
C ASN A 126 -39.54 2.45 1.48
N ASN A 127 -38.33 2.07 1.92
CA ASN A 127 -37.58 2.76 2.97
C ASN A 127 -36.54 3.75 2.41
N TYR A 128 -36.24 3.80 1.11
CA TYR A 128 -35.24 4.69 0.54
C TYR A 128 -35.61 6.18 0.74
N ARG A 129 -34.67 7.03 1.19
CA ARG A 129 -34.95 8.44 1.51
C ARG A 129 -33.93 9.44 1.00
N TYR A 130 -32.64 9.12 1.01
CA TYR A 130 -31.61 10.07 0.61
C TYR A 130 -30.53 9.39 -0.24
N TYR A 131 -30.12 10.09 -1.29
CA TYR A 131 -28.81 9.88 -1.89
C TYR A 131 -27.76 10.65 -1.08
N LEU A 132 -26.57 10.08 -0.94
CA LEU A 132 -25.40 10.75 -0.35
C LEU A 132 -24.42 11.10 -1.46
N ARG A 133 -24.32 12.40 -1.73
CA ARG A 133 -23.20 12.99 -2.46
C ARG A 133 -22.09 13.18 -1.43
N ILE A 134 -20.95 12.52 -1.60
CA ILE A 134 -19.77 12.82 -0.77
C ILE A 134 -19.09 14.04 -1.40
N THR A 135 -18.59 14.95 -0.58
CA THR A 135 -17.99 16.21 -1.03
C THR A 135 -16.54 16.36 -0.59
N GLN A 136 -16.08 15.56 0.37
CA GLN A 136 -14.77 15.73 1.02
C GLN A 136 -14.39 14.44 1.79
N ILE A 137 -13.13 13.99 1.68
CA ILE A 137 -12.59 12.81 2.40
C ILE A 137 -11.13 13.08 2.81
N ASP A 138 -10.94 13.70 3.97
CA ASP A 138 -9.61 14.16 4.39
C ASP A 138 -8.98 13.18 5.39
N GLU A 139 -8.19 12.24 4.87
CA GLU A 139 -7.50 11.22 5.66
C GLU A 139 -6.13 11.67 6.20
N PHE A 140 -5.63 12.78 5.66
CA PHE A 140 -4.44 13.47 6.14
C PHE A 140 -4.76 14.39 7.33
N PHE A 141 -5.98 14.93 7.36
CA PHE A 141 -6.40 16.09 8.18
C PHE A 141 -7.16 15.72 9.47
N SER A 142 -6.69 14.72 10.21
CA SER A 142 -7.04 14.53 11.63
C SER A 142 -6.18 13.45 12.31
N GLY A 143 -4.92 13.36 11.87
CA GLY A 143 -3.92 12.39 12.32
C GLY A 143 -4.27 10.90 12.12
N ARG A 144 -3.31 10.03 12.50
CA ARG A 144 -3.31 8.55 12.27
C ARG A 144 -4.51 7.75 12.83
N THR A 145 -5.49 8.39 13.45
CA THR A 145 -6.66 7.76 14.10
C THR A 145 -8.01 8.28 13.61
N SER A 146 -8.04 9.21 12.66
CA SER A 146 -9.29 9.81 12.17
C SER A 146 -9.20 10.20 10.69
N PHE A 147 -10.34 10.60 10.11
CA PHE A 147 -10.44 11.31 8.85
C PHE A 147 -11.68 12.24 8.90
N THR A 148 -11.70 13.29 8.11
CA THR A 148 -12.90 14.13 7.92
C THR A 148 -13.72 13.62 6.74
N LEU A 149 -15.05 13.61 6.86
CA LEU A 149 -15.99 13.19 5.83
C LEU A 149 -17.09 14.25 5.67
N GLY A 150 -17.02 15.00 4.57
CA GLY A 150 -18.07 15.93 4.15
C GLY A 150 -19.07 15.26 3.21
N PHE A 151 -20.37 15.45 3.44
CA PHE A 151 -21.42 14.89 2.58
C PHE A 151 -22.71 15.70 2.56
N GLN A 152 -23.40 15.63 1.41
CA GLN A 152 -24.68 16.27 1.16
C GLN A 152 -25.78 15.20 1.01
N LYS A 153 -26.90 15.37 1.73
CA LYS A 153 -28.10 14.52 1.64
C LYS A 153 -29.08 15.10 0.62
N PHE A 154 -29.31 14.41 -0.49
CA PHE A 154 -30.33 14.79 -1.46
C PHE A 154 -31.57 13.91 -1.26
N LYS A 155 -32.72 14.53 -0.97
CA LYS A 155 -33.93 13.80 -0.55
C LYS A 155 -34.66 13.24 -1.77
N TYR A 156 -34.85 11.93 -1.80
CA TYR A 156 -35.71 11.23 -2.75
C TYR A 156 -37.19 11.47 -2.42
N VAL A 157 -37.97 11.80 -3.43
CA VAL A 157 -39.43 11.99 -3.36
C VAL A 157 -40.08 11.19 -4.48
N GLN A 158 -40.71 10.09 -4.15
CA GLN A 158 -41.54 9.33 -5.09
C GLN A 158 -42.99 9.82 -4.99
N THR A 159 -43.52 10.37 -6.08
CA THR A 159 -44.87 10.95 -6.16
C THR A 159 -45.90 9.91 -6.58
N ASN A 160 -45.51 8.97 -7.44
CA ASN A 160 -46.25 7.76 -7.80
C ASN A 160 -45.25 6.69 -8.28
N LYS A 161 -45.70 5.52 -8.77
CA LYS A 161 -44.79 4.43 -9.18
C LYS A 161 -43.68 4.87 -10.15
N THR A 162 -44.04 5.64 -11.18
CA THR A 162 -43.15 6.01 -12.30
C THR A 162 -42.51 7.39 -12.11
N THR A 163 -43.17 8.29 -11.36
CA THR A 163 -42.74 9.68 -11.14
C THR A 163 -42.05 9.85 -9.79
N PHE A 164 -40.76 10.19 -9.84
CA PHE A 164 -39.93 10.53 -8.69
C PHE A 164 -39.12 11.81 -8.96
N SER A 165 -38.50 12.36 -7.92
CA SER A 165 -37.44 13.37 -8.03
C SER A 165 -36.46 13.27 -6.87
N PHE A 166 -35.32 13.97 -6.99
CA PHE A 166 -34.53 14.39 -5.85
C PHE A 166 -34.79 15.88 -5.57
N THR A 167 -34.50 16.36 -4.36
CA THR A 167 -34.39 17.81 -4.12
C THR A 167 -33.27 18.39 -4.97
N GLN A 168 -33.48 19.58 -5.54
CA GLN A 168 -32.44 20.28 -6.30
C GLN A 168 -31.29 20.70 -5.37
N GLU A 169 -31.63 21.22 -4.20
CA GLU A 169 -30.68 21.59 -3.15
C GLU A 169 -30.42 20.44 -2.15
N PRO A 170 -29.23 20.41 -1.53
CA PRO A 170 -28.93 19.50 -0.43
C PRO A 170 -29.75 19.87 0.82
N ILE A 171 -30.25 18.85 1.52
CA ILE A 171 -30.96 19.03 2.78
C ILE A 171 -29.99 19.62 3.81
N ASP A 172 -30.38 20.76 4.38
CA ASP A 172 -29.64 21.52 5.39
C ASP A 172 -28.20 21.92 5.00
N GLY A 173 -27.97 22.13 3.70
CA GLY A 173 -26.75 22.71 3.12
C GLY A 173 -25.60 21.71 2.95
N GLY A 174 -25.32 20.96 4.00
CA GLY A 174 -24.24 19.98 4.06
C GLY A 174 -24.04 19.42 5.47
N TYR A 175 -23.20 18.40 5.56
CA TYR A 175 -22.84 17.76 6.81
C TYR A 175 -21.37 17.36 6.83
N THR A 176 -20.68 17.72 7.91
CA THR A 176 -19.27 17.41 8.15
C THR A 176 -19.13 16.47 9.35
N ALA A 177 -18.35 15.40 9.22
CA ALA A 177 -18.15 14.41 10.28
C ALA A 177 -16.67 14.05 10.46
N THR A 178 -16.11 14.29 11.65
CA THR A 178 -14.77 13.81 12.03
C THR A 178 -14.85 12.35 12.47
N MET A 179 -14.59 11.44 11.55
CA MET A 179 -14.72 9.99 11.70
C MET A 179 -13.48 9.39 12.36
N LYS A 180 -13.64 8.75 13.52
CA LYS A 180 -12.54 8.15 14.29
C LYS A 180 -12.49 6.65 14.08
N TRP A 181 -11.33 6.17 13.63
CA TRP A 181 -11.02 4.76 13.46
C TRP A 181 -11.11 4.04 14.82
N THR A 182 -12.00 3.04 14.92
CA THR A 182 -12.27 2.35 16.19
C THR A 182 -12.40 0.83 16.00
N THR A 183 -12.54 0.08 17.10
CA THR A 183 -12.70 -1.38 17.03
C THR A 183 -14.09 -1.72 16.50
N ALA A 184 -14.15 -2.43 15.38
CA ALA A 184 -15.42 -2.84 14.78
C ALA A 184 -16.28 -3.70 15.74
N PRO A 185 -17.61 -3.50 15.77
CA PRO A 185 -18.56 -4.44 16.37
C PRO A 185 -18.41 -5.85 15.80
N ALA A 186 -18.84 -6.85 16.57
CA ALA A 186 -18.82 -8.24 16.11
C ALA A 186 -19.71 -8.41 14.87
N GLY A 187 -19.15 -8.99 13.81
CA GLY A 187 -19.84 -9.28 12.54
C GLY A 187 -19.26 -8.58 11.31
N TYR A 188 -18.47 -7.50 11.45
CA TYR A 188 -17.82 -6.87 10.30
C TYR A 188 -16.75 -7.80 9.68
N PRO A 189 -16.81 -8.11 8.37
CA PRO A 189 -15.82 -8.96 7.69
C PRO A 189 -14.41 -8.35 7.69
N TYR A 190 -14.34 -7.01 7.65
CA TYR A 190 -13.11 -6.23 7.69
C TYR A 190 -13.03 -5.47 9.03
N PRO A 191 -12.68 -6.12 10.16
CA PRO A 191 -12.73 -5.50 11.49
C PRO A 191 -11.69 -4.39 11.71
N GLY A 192 -10.73 -4.24 10.78
CA GLY A 192 -9.88 -3.05 10.71
C GLY A 192 -10.61 -1.85 10.10
N ASP A 193 -11.49 -2.07 9.13
CA ASP A 193 -12.09 -1.03 8.29
C ASP A 193 -13.42 -0.56 8.92
N TYR A 194 -13.33 0.10 10.08
CA TYR A 194 -14.48 0.62 10.85
C TYR A 194 -14.19 1.95 11.57
N ALA A 195 -15.11 2.91 11.46
CA ALA A 195 -15.01 4.23 12.09
C ALA A 195 -16.37 4.73 12.62
N GLU A 196 -16.33 5.59 13.65
CA GLU A 196 -17.49 6.35 14.14
C GLU A 196 -17.12 7.83 14.29
N GLY A 197 -18.03 8.73 13.91
CA GLY A 197 -17.89 10.17 14.09
C GLY A 197 -19.21 10.82 14.44
N ASP A 198 -19.14 11.96 15.12
CA ASP A 198 -20.30 12.81 15.37
C ASP A 198 -20.43 13.81 14.20
N VAL A 199 -21.65 14.02 13.71
CA VAL A 199 -21.96 14.70 12.45
C VAL A 199 -22.55 16.07 12.72
N VAL A 200 -21.82 17.11 12.32
CA VAL A 200 -22.24 18.51 12.36
C VAL A 200 -23.05 18.83 11.11
N SER A 201 -24.12 19.63 11.24
CA SER A 201 -24.79 20.27 10.11
C SER A 201 -24.13 21.60 9.80
N ASP A 202 -23.63 21.77 8.57
CA ASP A 202 -22.83 22.93 8.18
C ASP A 202 -23.64 24.25 8.25
N LYS A 203 -24.97 24.14 8.09
CA LYS A 203 -25.95 25.24 8.20
C LYS A 203 -26.24 25.67 9.64
N THR A 204 -26.09 24.79 10.63
CA THR A 204 -26.46 25.09 12.04
C THR A 204 -25.28 25.11 13.00
N GLY A 205 -24.13 24.52 12.63
CA GLY A 205 -22.99 24.32 13.50
C GLY A 205 -23.25 23.33 14.64
N GLN A 206 -24.36 22.58 14.62
CA GLN A 206 -24.75 21.65 15.68
C GLN A 206 -24.59 20.19 15.26
N VAL A 207 -24.27 19.34 16.24
CA VAL A 207 -24.22 17.88 16.05
C VAL A 207 -25.65 17.34 15.99
N GLU A 208 -26.11 16.97 14.79
CA GLU A 208 -27.46 16.42 14.57
C GLU A 208 -27.48 14.89 14.66
N PHE A 209 -26.41 14.23 14.24
CA PHE A 209 -26.31 12.78 14.13
C PHE A 209 -24.97 12.25 14.65
N ARG A 210 -24.90 10.93 14.83
CA ARG A 210 -23.67 10.14 14.90
C ARG A 210 -23.65 9.19 13.71
N LEU A 211 -22.58 9.22 12.93
CA LEU A 211 -22.34 8.31 11.81
C LEU A 211 -21.44 7.17 12.28
N LYS A 212 -21.82 5.95 11.92
CA LYS A 212 -21.03 4.74 12.08
C LYS A 212 -20.86 4.13 10.70
N MET A 213 -19.64 3.78 10.32
CA MET A 213 -19.37 3.15 9.02
C MET A 213 -18.37 2.00 9.15
N GLY A 214 -18.63 0.91 8.42
CA GLY A 214 -17.69 -0.20 8.34
C GLY A 214 -17.78 -0.96 7.03
N ARG A 215 -16.63 -1.35 6.49
CA ARG A 215 -16.54 -2.07 5.22
C ARG A 215 -17.13 -3.47 5.35
N VAL A 216 -17.98 -3.84 4.40
CA VAL A 216 -18.67 -5.14 4.34
C VAL A 216 -18.37 -5.92 3.06
N SER A 217 -17.87 -5.28 2.00
CA SER A 217 -17.36 -5.95 0.81
C SER A 217 -16.26 -5.11 0.14
N GLN A 218 -15.40 -5.76 -0.64
CA GLN A 218 -14.50 -5.09 -1.60
C GLN A 218 -15.25 -4.60 -2.85
N PHE A 219 -16.45 -5.16 -3.11
CA PHE A 219 -17.34 -4.77 -4.20
C PHE A 219 -18.28 -3.64 -3.76
N TYR A 220 -18.78 -2.85 -4.71
CA TYR A 220 -19.62 -1.67 -4.48
C TYR A 220 -21.12 -2.02 -4.36
N ARG A 221 -21.57 -2.98 -5.16
CA ARG A 221 -22.97 -3.45 -5.25
C ARG A 221 -22.96 -4.97 -5.43
N LYS A 222 -24.08 -5.64 -5.16
CA LYS A 222 -24.24 -7.08 -5.43
C LYS A 222 -25.56 -7.40 -6.11
N PHE A 223 -25.56 -8.38 -7.00
CA PHE A 223 -26.77 -8.87 -7.66
C PHE A 223 -26.69 -10.37 -7.99
N THR A 224 -27.86 -10.95 -8.24
CA THR A 224 -28.04 -12.31 -8.73
C THR A 224 -28.59 -12.24 -10.15
N VAL A 225 -28.01 -12.99 -11.08
CA VAL A 225 -28.60 -13.25 -12.40
C VAL A 225 -29.04 -14.71 -12.45
N GLU A 226 -30.33 -14.92 -12.66
CA GLU A 226 -30.94 -16.24 -12.88
C GLU A 226 -31.03 -16.49 -14.38
N ILE A 227 -30.48 -17.61 -14.83
CA ILE A 227 -30.31 -17.97 -16.24
C ILE A 227 -31.10 -19.25 -16.51
N ASP A 228 -32.23 -19.07 -17.19
CA ASP A 228 -33.09 -20.14 -17.70
C ASP A 228 -32.96 -20.24 -19.23
N ASN A 229 -33.28 -21.41 -19.79
CA ASN A 229 -33.30 -21.66 -21.23
C ASN A 229 -34.48 -22.56 -21.63
N VAL A 230 -34.86 -22.47 -22.90
CA VAL A 230 -35.72 -23.47 -23.56
C VAL A 230 -34.88 -24.58 -24.21
N PRO A 231 -35.40 -25.81 -24.38
CA PRO A 231 -34.73 -26.91 -25.06
C PRO A 231 -34.11 -26.52 -26.41
N GLY A 232 -32.81 -26.79 -26.52
CA GLY A 232 -31.99 -26.47 -27.70
C GLY A 232 -31.40 -25.06 -27.73
N SER A 233 -31.75 -24.17 -26.79
CA SER A 233 -31.07 -22.88 -26.62
C SER A 233 -29.91 -22.98 -25.64
N GLU A 234 -28.76 -22.43 -26.01
CA GLU A 234 -27.60 -22.27 -25.14
C GLU A 234 -27.84 -21.26 -24.01
N ARG A 235 -27.04 -21.34 -22.93
CA ARG A 235 -26.99 -20.33 -21.87
C ARG A 235 -25.80 -19.38 -22.11
N PRO A 236 -25.96 -18.05 -21.99
CA PRO A 236 -24.86 -17.10 -22.11
C PRO A 236 -24.04 -17.05 -20.82
N LEU A 237 -23.26 -18.10 -20.53
CA LEU A 237 -22.46 -18.22 -19.30
C LEU A 237 -21.07 -17.58 -19.42
N ASP A 238 -20.46 -17.67 -20.61
CA ASP A 238 -19.08 -17.29 -20.88
C ASP A 238 -18.88 -16.95 -22.37
N ASN A 239 -17.76 -16.29 -22.69
CA ASN A 239 -17.41 -15.87 -24.05
C ASN A 239 -16.82 -16.97 -24.95
N GLY A 240 -16.58 -18.18 -24.45
CA GLY A 240 -15.94 -19.30 -25.16
C GLY A 240 -14.42 -19.25 -25.23
N GLY A 241 -13.77 -18.32 -24.52
CA GLY A 241 -12.32 -18.16 -24.50
C GLY A 241 -11.56 -19.21 -23.68
N VAL A 242 -10.22 -19.21 -23.78
CA VAL A 242 -9.35 -20.08 -22.99
C VAL A 242 -9.02 -19.42 -21.64
N VAL A 243 -9.25 -20.17 -20.54
CA VAL A 243 -9.01 -19.70 -19.16
C VAL A 243 -7.56 -19.27 -18.98
N GLY A 244 -7.35 -18.06 -18.46
CA GLY A 244 -6.02 -17.46 -18.31
C GLY A 244 -5.45 -16.81 -19.57
N GLN A 245 -6.20 -16.76 -20.68
CA GLN A 245 -5.86 -15.99 -21.88
C GLN A 245 -6.97 -14.98 -22.20
N ASN A 246 -8.04 -15.42 -22.87
CA ASN A 246 -9.13 -14.58 -23.38
C ASN A 246 -10.52 -15.00 -22.85
N PHE A 247 -10.57 -15.82 -21.80
CA PHE A 247 -11.84 -16.23 -21.16
C PHE A 247 -12.47 -15.10 -20.36
N GLU A 248 -13.78 -14.92 -20.55
CA GLU A 248 -14.61 -13.97 -19.82
C GLU A 248 -15.93 -14.62 -19.43
N ASP A 249 -16.33 -14.46 -18.17
CA ASP A 249 -17.60 -14.89 -17.60
C ASP A 249 -18.27 -13.75 -16.82
N TRP A 250 -19.43 -14.01 -16.22
CA TRP A 250 -20.12 -13.04 -15.39
C TRP A 250 -19.24 -12.51 -14.24
N ASN A 251 -18.40 -13.36 -13.64
CA ASN A 251 -17.56 -12.99 -12.51
C ASN A 251 -16.35 -12.14 -12.94
N SER A 252 -15.70 -12.43 -14.07
CA SER A 252 -14.58 -11.64 -14.57
C SER A 252 -15.04 -10.25 -15.04
N VAL A 253 -16.16 -10.19 -15.78
CA VAL A 253 -16.72 -8.94 -16.30
C VAL A 253 -17.17 -8.04 -15.15
N PHE A 254 -18.05 -8.52 -14.27
CA PHE A 254 -18.56 -7.70 -13.17
C PHE A 254 -17.56 -7.51 -12.04
N GLY A 255 -16.55 -8.39 -11.92
CA GLY A 255 -15.38 -8.15 -11.08
C GLY A 255 -14.61 -6.87 -11.47
N ARG A 256 -14.52 -6.53 -12.77
CA ARG A 256 -13.97 -5.24 -13.25
C ARG A 256 -14.93 -4.07 -13.04
N VAL A 257 -16.23 -4.31 -13.15
CA VAL A 257 -17.26 -3.32 -12.75
C VAL A 257 -17.20 -3.04 -11.25
N GLY A 258 -16.68 -3.96 -10.45
CA GLY A 258 -16.65 -3.88 -8.99
C GLY A 258 -17.96 -4.33 -8.35
N PHE A 259 -18.73 -5.21 -9.01
CA PHE A 259 -19.96 -5.79 -8.49
C PHE A 259 -19.74 -7.26 -8.09
N GLU A 260 -20.35 -7.66 -6.98
CA GLU A 260 -20.42 -9.06 -6.52
C GLU A 260 -21.58 -9.76 -7.24
N VAL A 261 -21.31 -10.80 -8.02
CA VAL A 261 -22.32 -11.47 -8.84
C VAL A 261 -22.54 -12.91 -8.40
N LYS A 262 -23.80 -13.30 -8.30
CA LYS A 262 -24.21 -14.69 -8.18
C LYS A 262 -24.92 -15.11 -9.46
N VAL A 263 -24.30 -15.97 -10.24
CA VAL A 263 -25.01 -16.69 -11.33
C VAL A 263 -25.82 -17.82 -10.70
N VAL A 264 -27.10 -17.90 -11.05
CA VAL A 264 -27.96 -19.05 -10.77
C VAL A 264 -28.33 -19.65 -12.11
N GLU A 265 -27.78 -20.81 -12.41
CA GLU A 265 -28.26 -21.64 -13.51
C GLU A 265 -29.49 -22.43 -13.05
N SER A 266 -30.53 -22.46 -13.88
CA SER A 266 -31.76 -23.20 -13.59
C SER A 266 -31.60 -24.70 -13.88
N ASP A 267 -32.07 -25.56 -12.99
CA ASP A 267 -31.97 -27.03 -13.12
C ASP A 267 -33.08 -27.65 -14.00
N GLY A 268 -33.99 -26.85 -14.58
CA GLY A 268 -35.16 -27.38 -15.30
C GLY A 268 -35.57 -26.60 -16.53
N ASP A 269 -35.45 -27.25 -17.70
CA ASP A 269 -35.89 -26.75 -19.01
C ASP A 269 -37.25 -26.04 -18.96
N ILE A 270 -37.33 -24.87 -19.59
CA ILE A 270 -38.60 -24.18 -19.82
C ILE A 270 -39.23 -24.74 -21.09
N VAL A 271 -40.49 -25.18 -21.00
CA VAL A 271 -41.25 -25.65 -22.17
C VAL A 271 -41.31 -24.55 -23.21
N ASP A 272 -40.81 -24.84 -24.40
CA ASP A 272 -40.74 -23.91 -25.53
C ASP A 272 -42.14 -23.64 -26.13
N THR A 273 -42.29 -22.55 -26.90
CA THR A 273 -43.52 -22.35 -27.68
C THR A 273 -43.58 -23.30 -28.88
N GLU A 274 -44.79 -23.60 -29.37
CA GLU A 274 -45.00 -24.52 -30.49
C GLU A 274 -44.28 -24.09 -31.80
N ASP A 275 -44.03 -22.79 -31.94
CA ASP A 275 -43.36 -22.15 -33.07
C ASP A 275 -41.92 -21.69 -32.77
N GLY A 276 -41.47 -21.75 -31.51
CA GLY A 276 -40.20 -21.20 -31.03
C GLY A 276 -40.13 -19.66 -30.93
N TYR A 277 -41.23 -18.93 -31.19
CA TYR A 277 -41.31 -17.48 -31.06
C TYR A 277 -41.94 -17.05 -29.73
N TRP A 278 -41.15 -16.34 -28.94
CA TRP A 278 -41.54 -15.85 -27.62
C TRP A 278 -41.91 -14.36 -27.67
N SER A 279 -43.16 -14.04 -27.33
CA SER A 279 -43.56 -12.65 -27.08
C SER A 279 -43.08 -12.17 -25.71
N LEU A 280 -42.86 -10.86 -25.57
CA LEU A 280 -42.45 -10.23 -24.30
C LEU A 280 -43.38 -10.62 -23.14
N THR A 281 -44.69 -10.70 -23.42
CA THR A 281 -45.71 -11.13 -22.44
C THR A 281 -45.51 -12.58 -21.98
N GLN A 282 -45.19 -13.51 -22.89
CA GLN A 282 -44.91 -14.92 -22.53
C GLN A 282 -43.64 -15.01 -21.67
N SER A 283 -42.57 -14.33 -22.08
CA SER A 283 -41.31 -14.27 -21.32
C SER A 283 -41.53 -13.73 -19.90
N HIS A 284 -42.33 -12.67 -19.76
CA HIS A 284 -42.71 -12.10 -18.47
C HIS A 284 -43.57 -13.06 -17.62
N GLN A 285 -44.61 -13.68 -18.18
CA GLN A 285 -45.43 -14.64 -17.42
C GLN A 285 -44.62 -15.86 -16.96
N THR A 286 -43.69 -16.35 -17.78
CA THR A 286 -42.83 -17.47 -17.42
C THR A 286 -41.85 -17.10 -16.31
N MET A 287 -41.26 -15.90 -16.35
CA MET A 287 -40.45 -15.35 -15.26
C MET A 287 -41.24 -15.27 -13.94
N LEU A 288 -42.47 -14.74 -13.98
CA LEU A 288 -43.35 -14.68 -12.80
C LEU A 288 -43.78 -16.05 -12.28
N ALA A 289 -43.94 -17.04 -13.17
CA ALA A 289 -44.30 -18.41 -12.79
C ALA A 289 -43.14 -19.20 -12.16
N ARG A 290 -41.88 -18.81 -12.41
CA ARG A 290 -40.68 -19.41 -11.82
C ARG A 290 -40.24 -18.72 -10.52
N ARG A 291 -40.60 -17.46 -10.29
CA ARG A 291 -39.97 -16.60 -9.29
C ARG A 291 -40.80 -16.33 -8.04
N ASP A 292 -40.16 -16.38 -6.87
CA ASP A 292 -40.74 -15.91 -5.60
C ASP A 292 -41.10 -14.42 -5.67
N ALA A 293 -42.40 -14.12 -5.70
CA ALA A 293 -42.96 -12.80 -6.02
C ALA A 293 -42.72 -11.64 -5.01
N SER A 294 -41.74 -11.77 -4.10
CA SER A 294 -41.51 -10.79 -3.02
C SER A 294 -40.04 -10.45 -2.71
N ASN A 295 -39.06 -11.00 -3.46
CA ASN A 295 -37.65 -10.98 -3.01
C ASN A 295 -36.83 -9.73 -3.43
N LEU A 296 -37.34 -8.81 -4.27
CA LEU A 296 -36.53 -7.68 -4.78
C LEU A 296 -36.05 -6.66 -3.73
N ASP A 297 -36.68 -6.65 -2.57
CA ASP A 297 -36.32 -5.80 -1.44
C ASP A 297 -35.29 -6.45 -0.50
N THR A 298 -34.85 -7.68 -0.82
CA THR A 298 -33.86 -8.50 -0.09
C THR A 298 -32.77 -9.11 -0.98
N GLU A 299 -33.00 -9.27 -2.28
CA GLU A 299 -32.02 -9.68 -3.29
C GLU A 299 -32.24 -8.87 -4.58
N TRP A 300 -31.21 -8.20 -5.11
CA TRP A 300 -31.26 -7.70 -6.49
C TRP A 300 -31.17 -8.88 -7.44
N ARG A 301 -32.31 -9.41 -7.89
CA ARG A 301 -32.36 -10.53 -8.83
C ARG A 301 -32.87 -10.07 -10.19
N TYR A 302 -32.06 -10.30 -11.22
CA TYR A 302 -32.45 -10.20 -12.62
C TYR A 302 -32.68 -11.61 -13.19
N TYR A 303 -33.61 -11.73 -14.13
CA TYR A 303 -33.95 -12.98 -14.80
C TYR A 303 -33.60 -12.89 -16.29
N LEU A 304 -32.86 -13.88 -16.79
CA LEU A 304 -32.42 -13.99 -18.17
C LEU A 304 -33.03 -15.24 -18.80
N LEU A 305 -33.81 -15.03 -19.86
CA LEU A 305 -34.47 -16.10 -20.62
C LEU A 305 -33.78 -16.34 -21.96
N ALA A 306 -33.08 -17.47 -22.09
CA ALA A 306 -32.53 -17.93 -23.36
C ALA A 306 -33.59 -18.65 -24.20
N THR A 307 -34.11 -17.96 -25.21
CA THR A 307 -35.16 -18.41 -26.14
C THR A 307 -34.60 -18.71 -27.52
N LYS A 308 -35.35 -19.39 -28.39
CA LYS A 308 -34.97 -19.53 -29.81
C LYS A 308 -35.08 -18.18 -30.53
N PHE A 309 -36.28 -17.61 -30.56
CA PHE A 309 -36.58 -16.32 -31.17
C PHE A 309 -37.48 -15.46 -30.27
N ASN A 310 -37.38 -14.14 -30.41
CA ASN A 310 -38.34 -13.19 -29.84
C ASN A 310 -39.22 -12.57 -30.95
N THR A 311 -40.44 -12.15 -30.62
CA THR A 311 -41.37 -11.56 -31.60
C THR A 311 -40.97 -10.17 -32.12
N VAL A 312 -39.92 -9.56 -31.55
CA VAL A 312 -39.37 -8.27 -32.02
C VAL A 312 -38.18 -8.44 -32.99
N ASN A 313 -37.80 -9.69 -33.30
CA ASN A 313 -36.69 -10.04 -34.19
C ASN A 313 -35.33 -9.40 -33.80
N ALA A 314 -35.03 -9.36 -32.50
CA ALA A 314 -33.80 -8.80 -31.93
C ALA A 314 -32.89 -9.90 -31.33
N PHE A 315 -31.58 -9.63 -31.26
CA PHE A 315 -30.61 -10.52 -30.61
C PHE A 315 -30.85 -10.65 -29.10
N GLY A 316 -31.26 -9.56 -28.47
CA GLY A 316 -31.73 -9.47 -27.09
C GLY A 316 -32.85 -8.43 -26.97
N VAL A 317 -33.59 -8.47 -25.86
CA VAL A 317 -34.64 -7.49 -25.52
C VAL A 317 -35.01 -7.59 -24.02
N MET A 318 -35.21 -6.46 -23.35
CA MET A 318 -35.92 -6.43 -22.06
C MET A 318 -37.44 -6.49 -22.24
N PHE A 319 -38.15 -7.24 -21.39
CA PHE A 319 -39.59 -7.50 -21.57
C PHE A 319 -40.52 -6.76 -20.59
N ASP A 320 -39.98 -5.87 -19.73
CA ASP A 320 -40.68 -5.25 -18.60
C ASP A 320 -40.36 -3.75 -18.41
N ASN A 321 -39.93 -3.05 -19.46
CA ASN A 321 -39.26 -1.74 -19.38
C ASN A 321 -39.96 -0.63 -18.55
N SER A 322 -41.29 -0.67 -18.43
CA SER A 322 -42.12 0.46 -17.99
C SER A 322 -43.14 0.14 -16.90
N ALA A 323 -43.01 -1.00 -16.20
CA ALA A 323 -43.93 -1.40 -15.11
C ALA A 323 -45.41 -1.53 -15.53
N THR A 324 -45.69 -1.67 -16.83
CA THR A 324 -47.03 -1.72 -17.44
C THR A 324 -47.65 -3.12 -17.45
N ASP A 325 -46.93 -4.09 -16.92
CA ASP A 325 -47.15 -5.53 -16.93
C ASP A 325 -47.89 -6.04 -15.67
N SER A 326 -47.96 -7.36 -15.50
CA SER A 326 -48.77 -8.03 -14.48
C SER A 326 -48.28 -7.94 -13.03
N ASN A 327 -47.03 -7.53 -12.77
CA ASN A 327 -46.56 -7.26 -11.40
C ASN A 327 -46.24 -5.77 -11.16
N ASN A 328 -46.12 -4.98 -12.23
CA ASN A 328 -45.76 -3.56 -12.22
C ASN A 328 -44.36 -3.33 -11.60
N ILE A 329 -43.37 -4.12 -11.99
CA ILE A 329 -41.98 -3.96 -11.57
C ILE A 329 -41.08 -3.81 -12.80
N PRO A 330 -40.45 -2.64 -13.02
CA PRO A 330 -39.64 -2.41 -14.21
C PRO A 330 -38.24 -3.00 -14.09
N ARG A 331 -37.65 -3.43 -15.22
CA ARG A 331 -36.22 -3.80 -15.35
C ARG A 331 -35.77 -4.96 -14.46
N GLU A 332 -36.52 -6.04 -14.42
CA GLU A 332 -36.16 -7.27 -13.69
C GLU A 332 -35.92 -8.49 -14.60
N GLY A 333 -36.29 -8.42 -15.88
CA GLY A 333 -36.32 -9.54 -16.81
C GLY A 333 -35.94 -9.18 -18.25
N LEU A 334 -35.02 -9.98 -18.80
CA LEU A 334 -34.51 -9.83 -20.16
C LEU A 334 -34.47 -11.18 -20.90
N GLN A 335 -34.47 -11.10 -22.22
CA GLN A 335 -34.54 -12.24 -23.12
C GLN A 335 -33.45 -12.15 -24.19
N VAL A 336 -32.85 -13.29 -24.54
CA VAL A 336 -31.87 -13.40 -25.62
C VAL A 336 -32.25 -14.50 -26.61
N SER A 337 -32.02 -14.26 -27.90
CA SER A 337 -32.43 -15.12 -29.02
C SER A 337 -31.27 -15.97 -29.52
N SER A 338 -31.30 -17.27 -29.28
CA SER A 338 -30.22 -18.22 -29.61
C SER A 338 -30.25 -18.73 -31.06
N HIS A 339 -31.39 -18.62 -31.76
CA HIS A 339 -31.58 -19.21 -33.09
C HIS A 339 -31.55 -18.21 -34.27
N VAL A 340 -31.39 -16.91 -34.00
CA VAL A 340 -31.12 -15.90 -35.03
C VAL A 340 -29.86 -16.30 -35.80
N VAL A 341 -29.83 -16.10 -37.12
CA VAL A 341 -28.64 -16.32 -37.96
C VAL A 341 -27.96 -14.98 -38.22
N THR A 342 -26.63 -14.92 -38.08
CA THR A 342 -25.84 -13.72 -38.35
C THR A 342 -25.76 -13.40 -39.84
N GLY A 343 -25.79 -12.11 -40.17
CA GLY A 343 -25.74 -11.65 -41.56
C GLY A 343 -24.36 -11.77 -42.22
N PHE A 344 -24.31 -11.42 -43.51
CA PHE A 344 -23.10 -11.54 -44.33
C PHE A 344 -22.11 -10.36 -44.20
N GLN A 345 -22.44 -9.33 -43.40
CA GLN A 345 -21.61 -8.12 -43.23
C GLN A 345 -20.18 -8.47 -42.82
N GLU A 346 -19.20 -7.74 -43.36
CA GLU A 346 -17.78 -8.03 -43.09
C GLU A 346 -17.39 -7.96 -41.61
N GLY A 347 -18.02 -7.07 -40.83
CA GLY A 347 -17.76 -6.90 -39.41
C GLY A 347 -18.03 -8.14 -38.55
N TRP A 348 -18.81 -9.11 -39.02
CA TRP A 348 -18.96 -10.41 -38.35
C TRP A 348 -17.69 -11.28 -38.41
N GLY A 349 -16.80 -11.05 -39.38
CA GLY A 349 -15.55 -11.81 -39.53
C GLY A 349 -15.78 -13.30 -39.72
N GLU A 350 -15.30 -14.10 -38.75
CA GLU A 350 -15.49 -15.56 -38.71
C GLU A 350 -16.87 -16.00 -38.19
N TRP A 351 -17.71 -15.06 -37.76
CA TRP A 351 -19.06 -15.30 -37.20
C TRP A 351 -20.19 -15.07 -38.20
N LYS A 352 -19.92 -15.06 -39.51
CA LYS A 352 -20.95 -14.92 -40.58
C LYS A 352 -21.78 -16.19 -40.70
N ASP A 353 -23.04 -16.05 -41.16
CA ASP A 353 -23.94 -17.16 -41.52
C ASP A 353 -24.02 -18.27 -40.44
N SER A 354 -24.02 -17.84 -39.17
CA SER A 354 -23.84 -18.68 -37.99
C SER A 354 -25.00 -18.48 -37.01
N ARG A 355 -25.43 -19.57 -36.35
CA ARG A 355 -26.54 -19.53 -35.38
C ARG A 355 -26.08 -18.84 -34.08
N TYR A 356 -26.77 -17.79 -33.67
CA TYR A 356 -26.27 -16.83 -32.69
C TYR A 356 -25.85 -17.44 -31.34
N GLY A 357 -26.60 -18.41 -30.81
CA GLY A 357 -26.30 -19.10 -29.55
C GLY A 357 -25.02 -19.95 -29.57
N THR A 358 -24.55 -20.40 -30.74
CA THR A 358 -23.24 -21.09 -30.84
C THR A 358 -22.07 -20.12 -30.81
N ILE A 359 -22.33 -18.83 -31.08
CA ILE A 359 -21.33 -17.75 -31.12
C ILE A 359 -21.18 -17.17 -29.71
N LYS A 360 -20.65 -17.96 -28.77
CA LYS A 360 -20.54 -17.63 -27.34
C LYS A 360 -20.14 -16.17 -27.06
N GLY A 361 -19.08 -15.67 -27.70
CA GLY A 361 -18.62 -14.29 -27.54
C GLY A 361 -19.65 -13.23 -27.95
N ALA A 362 -20.39 -13.40 -29.04
CA ALA A 362 -21.45 -12.48 -29.43
C ALA A 362 -22.70 -12.61 -28.54
N TYR A 363 -23.07 -13.86 -28.22
CA TYR A 363 -24.26 -14.16 -27.43
C TYR A 363 -24.15 -13.64 -25.99
N PHE A 364 -23.00 -13.90 -25.33
CA PHE A 364 -22.70 -13.38 -24.00
C PHE A 364 -22.54 -11.85 -24.00
N ARG A 365 -21.94 -11.24 -25.03
CA ARG A 365 -21.92 -9.76 -25.17
C ARG A 365 -23.33 -9.17 -25.17
N THR A 366 -24.28 -9.79 -25.87
CA THR A 366 -25.67 -9.29 -25.91
C THR A 366 -26.39 -9.50 -24.57
N ALA A 367 -26.17 -10.63 -23.87
CA ALA A 367 -26.67 -10.80 -22.50
C ALA A 367 -26.20 -9.68 -21.54
N LEU A 368 -24.95 -9.22 -21.69
CA LEU A 368 -24.39 -8.10 -20.94
C LEU A 368 -24.96 -6.73 -21.38
N HIS A 369 -25.28 -6.56 -22.66
CA HIS A 369 -25.94 -5.37 -23.21
C HIS A 369 -27.35 -5.17 -22.63
N GLU A 370 -28.18 -6.21 -22.68
CA GLU A 370 -29.54 -6.16 -22.11
C GLU A 370 -29.52 -5.94 -20.59
N LEU A 371 -28.57 -6.56 -19.87
CA LEU A 371 -28.44 -6.32 -18.43
C LEU A 371 -27.98 -4.88 -18.13
N GLY A 372 -27.20 -4.26 -19.02
CA GLY A 372 -26.89 -2.83 -18.95
C GLY A 372 -28.13 -1.95 -19.06
N HIS A 373 -29.07 -2.27 -19.97
CA HIS A 373 -30.39 -1.62 -19.98
C HIS A 373 -31.18 -1.87 -18.68
N ALA A 374 -31.06 -3.07 -18.11
CA ALA A 374 -31.69 -3.40 -16.82
C ALA A 374 -31.04 -2.65 -15.64
N PHE A 375 -29.78 -2.21 -15.75
CA PHE A 375 -29.13 -1.26 -14.85
C PHE A 375 -29.49 0.22 -15.10
N GLY A 376 -30.37 0.51 -16.08
CA GLY A 376 -30.81 1.87 -16.40
C GLY A 376 -29.85 2.64 -17.33
N LEU A 377 -29.01 1.94 -18.09
CA LEU A 377 -28.14 2.53 -19.12
C LEU A 377 -28.85 2.64 -20.48
N LEU A 378 -28.56 3.71 -21.22
CA LEU A 378 -28.89 3.84 -22.64
C LEU A 378 -27.71 3.40 -23.53
N HIS A 379 -27.88 3.46 -24.84
CA HIS A 379 -26.79 3.13 -25.77
C HIS A 379 -25.68 4.16 -25.73
N ASN A 380 -24.47 3.72 -26.08
CA ASN A 380 -23.31 4.60 -26.20
C ASN A 380 -23.14 5.19 -27.62
N ASP A 381 -23.84 4.67 -28.64
CA ASP A 381 -23.63 5.03 -30.06
C ASP A 381 -24.84 5.67 -30.77
N ASP A 382 -25.79 6.23 -30.02
CA ASP A 382 -26.84 7.13 -30.55
C ASP A 382 -26.92 8.51 -29.85
N GLY A 383 -26.27 8.71 -28.70
CA GLY A 383 -26.34 9.95 -27.92
C GLY A 383 -27.69 10.17 -27.24
N GLY A 384 -28.50 9.11 -27.07
CA GLY A 384 -29.83 9.18 -26.49
C GLY A 384 -29.89 9.58 -25.02
N ASP A 385 -28.74 9.62 -24.34
CA ASP A 385 -28.56 10.13 -22.97
C ASP A 385 -28.18 11.64 -22.91
N GLY A 386 -28.12 12.32 -24.06
CA GLY A 386 -27.74 13.73 -24.17
C GLY A 386 -26.22 13.98 -24.20
N GLU A 387 -25.42 12.92 -24.11
CA GLU A 387 -23.95 12.98 -24.11
C GLU A 387 -23.33 12.68 -25.49
N SER A 388 -22.04 12.99 -25.64
CA SER A 388 -21.32 12.71 -26.89
C SER A 388 -21.19 11.18 -27.15
N PRO A 389 -21.52 10.67 -28.36
CA PRO A 389 -21.48 9.23 -28.65
C PRO A 389 -20.09 8.59 -28.52
N VAL A 390 -19.99 7.53 -27.73
CA VAL A 390 -18.76 6.73 -27.50
C VAL A 390 -18.76 5.53 -28.43
N LEU A 391 -18.30 5.72 -29.67
CA LEU A 391 -18.42 4.78 -30.80
C LEU A 391 -17.49 3.53 -30.76
N ASP A 392 -17.17 3.01 -29.57
CA ASP A 392 -16.28 1.86 -29.40
C ASP A 392 -16.99 0.48 -29.47
N PHE A 393 -16.36 -0.55 -28.91
CA PHE A 393 -16.85 -1.93 -28.84
C PHE A 393 -17.23 -2.40 -27.42
N SER A 394 -17.43 -1.48 -26.47
CA SER A 394 -17.98 -1.76 -25.13
C SER A 394 -19.42 -2.29 -25.20
N PHE A 395 -19.95 -2.85 -24.11
CA PHE A 395 -21.24 -3.54 -24.12
C PHE A 395 -22.40 -2.67 -24.61
N MET A 396 -22.54 -1.43 -24.14
CA MET A 396 -23.71 -0.57 -24.43
C MET A 396 -23.80 -0.04 -25.86
N ASN A 397 -22.87 -0.39 -26.75
CA ASN A 397 -23.03 -0.15 -28.18
C ASN A 397 -23.87 -1.27 -28.83
N GLN A 398 -24.86 -0.90 -29.64
CA GLN A 398 -25.78 -1.87 -30.25
C GLN A 398 -24.99 -2.88 -31.11
N THR A 399 -25.23 -4.19 -30.95
CA THR A 399 -24.49 -5.23 -31.69
C THR A 399 -24.50 -4.98 -33.22
N GLY A 400 -25.63 -4.57 -33.78
CA GLY A 400 -25.72 -4.22 -35.21
C GLY A 400 -24.92 -2.97 -35.61
N ARG A 401 -24.87 -1.93 -34.77
CA ARG A 401 -24.06 -0.72 -35.02
C ARG A 401 -22.57 -1.02 -34.88
N ALA A 402 -22.18 -1.82 -33.90
CA ALA A 402 -20.80 -2.28 -33.73
C ALA A 402 -20.33 -3.10 -34.95
N ILE A 403 -21.15 -4.02 -35.45
CA ILE A 403 -20.87 -4.77 -36.69
C ILE A 403 -20.72 -3.84 -37.91
N ASN A 404 -21.55 -2.79 -38.03
CA ASN A 404 -21.42 -1.81 -39.10
C ASN A 404 -20.18 -0.90 -38.98
N ARG A 405 -19.53 -0.83 -37.80
CA ARG A 405 -18.24 -0.16 -37.60
C ARG A 405 -17.03 -1.09 -37.77
N SER A 406 -17.22 -2.41 -37.67
CA SER A 406 -16.19 -3.42 -37.89
C SER A 406 -15.94 -3.71 -39.38
N THR A 407 -14.72 -4.15 -39.71
CA THR A 407 -14.28 -4.48 -41.08
C THR A 407 -13.75 -5.91 -41.16
N ALA A 408 -13.50 -6.46 -42.36
CA ALA A 408 -12.87 -7.77 -42.48
C ALA A 408 -11.47 -7.84 -41.82
N ALA A 409 -10.72 -6.73 -41.79
CA ALA A 409 -9.43 -6.64 -41.10
C ALA A 409 -9.57 -6.47 -39.57
N SER A 410 -10.67 -5.87 -39.11
CA SER A 410 -10.95 -5.61 -37.70
C SER A 410 -12.41 -6.02 -37.34
N PRO A 411 -12.70 -7.33 -37.31
CA PRO A 411 -14.04 -7.84 -37.05
C PRO A 411 -14.40 -7.71 -35.56
N LEU A 412 -15.70 -7.70 -35.24
CA LEU A 412 -16.17 -7.53 -33.86
C LEU A 412 -15.55 -8.57 -32.92
N SER A 413 -15.42 -9.83 -33.36
CA SER A 413 -14.89 -10.95 -32.59
C SER A 413 -13.52 -10.72 -31.95
N LYS A 414 -12.67 -9.88 -32.57
CA LYS A 414 -11.32 -9.56 -32.11
C LYS A 414 -11.25 -8.23 -31.33
N ASN A 415 -12.37 -7.50 -31.25
CA ASN A 415 -12.42 -6.12 -30.76
C ASN A 415 -13.41 -5.88 -29.60
N ILE A 416 -14.20 -6.88 -29.18
CA ILE A 416 -15.11 -6.73 -28.03
C ILE A 416 -14.32 -6.22 -26.81
N LYS A 417 -14.67 -5.04 -26.30
CA LYS A 417 -14.21 -4.59 -24.99
C LYS A 417 -15.07 -5.28 -23.94
N TRP A 418 -14.48 -6.17 -23.14
CA TRP A 418 -15.16 -6.89 -22.07
C TRP A 418 -15.33 -6.04 -20.79
N ASN A 419 -15.85 -4.83 -20.99
CA ASN A 419 -16.21 -3.88 -19.95
C ASN A 419 -17.28 -2.89 -20.46
N HIS A 420 -17.91 -2.17 -19.52
CA HIS A 420 -18.62 -0.93 -19.82
C HIS A 420 -17.62 0.19 -20.14
N ALA A 421 -18.06 1.24 -20.86
CA ALA A 421 -17.26 2.46 -21.00
C ALA A 421 -17.23 3.25 -19.69
N ASP A 422 -16.23 4.11 -19.50
CA ASP A 422 -15.90 4.69 -18.19
C ASP A 422 -17.04 5.57 -17.63
N ARG A 423 -17.73 6.33 -18.48
CA ARG A 423 -18.95 7.07 -18.10
C ARG A 423 -20.03 6.14 -17.53
N ASN A 424 -20.25 4.96 -18.14
CA ASN A 424 -21.24 3.99 -17.70
C ASN A 424 -20.80 3.26 -16.42
N LEU A 425 -19.49 3.06 -16.21
CA LEU A 425 -18.94 2.54 -14.95
C LEU A 425 -19.22 3.51 -13.80
N PHE A 426 -18.93 4.79 -13.98
CA PHE A 426 -19.26 5.83 -13.02
C PHE A 426 -20.77 5.82 -12.69
N GLN A 427 -21.63 5.75 -13.71
CA GLN A 427 -23.09 5.67 -13.53
C GLN A 427 -23.49 4.47 -12.65
N ILE A 428 -23.19 3.22 -13.05
CA ILE A 428 -23.65 2.03 -12.29
C ILE A 428 -23.02 1.91 -10.89
N ARG A 429 -21.80 2.41 -10.69
CA ARG A 429 -21.15 2.43 -9.38
C ARG A 429 -21.71 3.53 -8.46
N HIS A 430 -21.83 4.76 -8.95
CA HIS A 430 -22.07 5.93 -8.11
C HIS A 430 -23.50 6.48 -8.13
N TRP A 431 -24.33 6.17 -9.12
CA TRP A 431 -25.73 6.60 -9.12
C TRP A 431 -26.57 6.05 -7.95
N PRO A 432 -27.71 6.71 -7.62
CA PRO A 432 -28.68 6.24 -6.64
C PRO A 432 -29.05 4.76 -6.77
N ASP A 433 -29.27 4.10 -5.64
CA ASP A 433 -29.68 2.69 -5.60
C ASP A 433 -30.89 2.39 -6.47
N VAL A 434 -31.89 3.27 -6.41
CA VAL A 434 -33.15 3.20 -7.17
C VAL A 434 -32.97 3.37 -8.68
N PHE A 435 -31.88 3.97 -9.16
CA PHE A 435 -31.61 4.07 -10.59
C PHE A 435 -31.06 2.74 -11.11
N VAL A 436 -30.04 2.20 -10.44
CA VAL A 436 -29.34 1.01 -10.90
C VAL A 436 -30.15 -0.28 -10.66
N ARG A 437 -30.83 -0.41 -9.53
CA ARG A 437 -31.49 -1.68 -9.12
C ARG A 437 -32.70 -2.07 -9.98
N PRO A 438 -33.04 -3.38 -10.05
CA PRO A 438 -34.31 -3.81 -10.63
C PRO A 438 -35.48 -3.27 -9.80
N GLY A 439 -36.53 -2.82 -10.48
CA GLY A 439 -37.75 -2.34 -9.83
C GLY A 439 -37.62 -1.03 -9.06
N GLY A 440 -36.59 -0.22 -9.30
CA GLY A 440 -36.38 1.06 -8.62
C GLY A 440 -37.01 2.27 -9.32
N VAL A 441 -36.82 2.37 -10.64
CA VAL A 441 -37.43 3.36 -11.56
C VAL A 441 -37.61 2.75 -12.95
N ASP A 442 -38.50 3.30 -13.77
CA ASP A 442 -38.72 2.87 -15.17
C ASP A 442 -37.46 3.02 -16.04
N PHE A 443 -37.40 2.28 -17.16
CA PHE A 443 -36.32 2.41 -18.14
C PHE A 443 -36.22 3.83 -18.74
N GLY A 444 -35.00 4.27 -19.03
CA GLY A 444 -34.69 5.60 -19.56
C GLY A 444 -34.82 6.77 -18.56
N TYR A 445 -35.68 6.67 -17.54
CA TYR A 445 -35.86 7.75 -16.54
C TYR A 445 -34.60 8.04 -15.73
N ALA A 446 -33.82 7.02 -15.37
CA ALA A 446 -32.53 7.19 -14.69
C ALA A 446 -31.54 7.99 -15.55
N SER A 447 -31.51 7.72 -16.86
CA SER A 447 -30.60 8.32 -17.84
C SER A 447 -31.01 9.75 -18.20
N ASN A 448 -32.31 10.01 -18.28
CA ASN A 448 -32.89 11.31 -18.59
C ASN A 448 -33.02 12.24 -17.35
N THR A 449 -32.50 11.83 -16.19
CA THR A 449 -32.55 12.61 -14.93
C THR A 449 -31.15 12.72 -14.35
N THR A 450 -30.49 13.87 -14.49
CA THR A 450 -29.19 14.13 -13.84
C THR A 450 -29.34 13.97 -12.32
N PRO A 451 -28.73 12.96 -11.68
CA PRO A 451 -28.74 12.86 -10.23
C PRO A 451 -27.71 13.84 -9.64
N PRO A 452 -27.87 14.29 -8.38
CA PRO A 452 -26.91 15.16 -7.71
C PRO A 452 -25.67 14.35 -7.26
N ILE A 453 -24.91 13.88 -8.24
CA ILE A 453 -23.75 12.99 -8.09
C ILE A 453 -22.58 13.66 -7.38
N THR A 454 -21.79 12.84 -6.67
CA THR A 454 -20.43 13.22 -6.25
C THR A 454 -19.62 13.61 -7.49
N PRO A 455 -18.96 14.78 -7.53
CA PRO A 455 -18.02 15.05 -8.60
C PRO A 455 -16.84 14.06 -8.51
N PRO A 456 -16.04 13.88 -9.58
CA PRO A 456 -14.66 13.44 -9.40
C PRO A 456 -13.91 14.41 -8.48
N ASP A 457 -12.76 14.01 -7.93
CA ASP A 457 -11.96 14.88 -7.05
C ASP A 457 -11.26 16.06 -7.80
N SER A 458 -11.66 16.34 -9.05
CA SER A 458 -11.16 17.41 -9.91
C SER A 458 -11.53 18.83 -9.47
N ASP A 459 -12.55 18.97 -8.62
CA ASP A 459 -13.32 20.21 -8.51
C ASP A 459 -12.92 21.13 -7.33
N THR A 460 -11.86 20.81 -6.58
CA THR A 460 -11.34 21.64 -5.46
C THR A 460 -9.83 21.87 -5.47
N GLU A 461 -9.24 21.92 -6.67
CA GLU A 461 -7.83 22.32 -6.85
C GLU A 461 -7.70 23.83 -6.97
N TYR A 462 -6.94 24.45 -6.05
CA TYR A 462 -6.70 25.89 -6.07
C TYR A 462 -5.26 26.19 -6.49
N GLU A 463 -5.08 26.87 -7.64
CA GLU A 463 -3.78 27.43 -7.99
C GLU A 463 -3.44 28.61 -7.08
N HIS A 464 -2.26 28.57 -6.45
CA HIS A 464 -1.83 29.64 -5.55
C HIS A 464 -1.34 30.86 -6.36
N PRO A 465 -2.05 32.00 -6.39
CA PRO A 465 -1.84 33.06 -7.40
C PRO A 465 -0.49 33.76 -7.31
N GLU A 466 0.19 33.67 -6.18
CA GLU A 466 1.51 34.29 -5.94
C GLU A 466 2.70 33.33 -6.12
N LEU A 467 2.45 32.03 -6.36
CA LEU A 467 3.50 31.03 -6.60
C LEU A 467 3.62 30.71 -8.09
N VAL A 468 4.82 30.89 -8.64
CA VAL A 468 5.12 30.55 -10.05
C VAL A 468 5.95 29.28 -10.08
N PHE A 469 5.36 28.19 -10.60
CA PHE A 469 6.06 26.95 -10.89
C PHE A 469 6.55 26.93 -12.34
N LYS A 470 7.77 26.43 -12.55
CA LYS A 470 8.41 26.35 -13.86
C LYS A 470 9.07 24.99 -14.06
N VAL A 471 8.98 24.50 -15.28
CA VAL A 471 9.62 23.28 -15.77
C VAL A 471 10.40 23.65 -17.02
N GLU A 472 11.71 23.42 -17.01
CA GLU A 472 12.60 23.82 -18.10
C GLU A 472 13.55 22.66 -18.43
N PRO A 473 13.78 22.30 -19.70
CA PRO A 473 14.83 21.34 -20.06
C PRO A 473 16.17 21.79 -19.49
N ILE A 474 17.01 20.84 -19.07
CA ILE A 474 18.37 21.22 -18.64
C ILE A 474 19.13 21.83 -19.83
N LYS A 475 20.15 22.65 -19.54
CA LYS A 475 20.91 23.35 -20.58
C LYS A 475 21.42 22.34 -21.63
N ASP A 476 21.29 22.73 -22.91
CA ASP A 476 21.71 21.95 -24.07
C ASP A 476 20.93 20.61 -24.21
N HIS A 477 19.70 20.54 -23.64
CA HIS A 477 18.81 19.36 -23.65
C HIS A 477 17.37 19.66 -24.11
N SER A 478 17.15 20.79 -24.80
CA SER A 478 15.88 21.06 -25.52
C SER A 478 15.64 20.09 -26.69
N GLU A 479 16.71 19.48 -27.19
CA GLU A 479 16.71 18.40 -28.18
C GLU A 479 17.31 17.14 -27.55
N VAL A 480 16.65 15.99 -27.73
CA VAL A 480 17.02 14.73 -27.08
C VAL A 480 16.94 13.57 -28.07
N PRO A 481 18.01 12.78 -28.28
CA PRO A 481 17.97 11.64 -29.18
C PRO A 481 17.00 10.55 -28.68
N LEU A 482 16.26 9.93 -29.61
CA LEU A 482 15.28 8.88 -29.31
C LEU A 482 15.87 7.79 -28.39
N GLY A 483 15.17 7.50 -27.28
CA GLY A 483 15.62 6.52 -26.28
C GLY A 483 16.55 7.06 -25.18
N ALA A 484 17.08 8.29 -25.28
CA ALA A 484 17.78 8.91 -24.16
C ALA A 484 16.80 9.40 -23.07
N PRO A 485 17.20 9.36 -21.78
CA PRO A 485 16.37 9.88 -20.70
C PRO A 485 16.30 11.42 -20.75
N VAL A 486 15.07 11.93 -20.80
CA VAL A 486 14.75 13.36 -20.75
C VAL A 486 15.00 13.91 -19.36
N ARG A 487 15.67 15.07 -19.25
CA ARG A 487 15.96 15.72 -17.96
C ARG A 487 15.44 17.16 -17.98
N VAL A 488 14.66 17.50 -16.96
CA VAL A 488 14.14 18.86 -16.77
C VAL A 488 14.44 19.33 -15.35
N ASN A 489 14.72 20.62 -15.21
CA ASN A 489 14.77 21.30 -13.92
C ASN A 489 13.36 21.75 -13.52
N LEU A 490 13.12 21.78 -12.22
CA LEU A 490 11.88 22.20 -11.58
C LEU A 490 12.19 23.38 -10.67
N THR A 491 11.45 24.48 -10.79
CA THR A 491 11.65 25.69 -9.99
C THR A 491 10.30 26.20 -9.52
N LEU A 492 10.10 26.26 -8.19
CA LEU A 492 8.95 26.91 -7.58
C LEU A 492 9.42 28.21 -6.92
N THR A 493 8.89 29.34 -7.37
CA THR A 493 9.28 30.70 -6.93
C THR A 493 8.11 31.39 -6.25
N ASN A 494 8.34 31.99 -5.09
CA ASN A 494 7.40 32.92 -4.48
C ASN A 494 7.56 34.31 -5.12
N THR A 495 6.49 34.79 -5.77
CA THR A 495 6.44 36.10 -6.44
C THR A 495 5.56 37.13 -5.73
N GLY A 496 4.90 36.73 -4.63
CA GLY A 496 4.10 37.61 -3.78
C GLY A 496 4.93 38.45 -2.82
N GLU A 497 4.24 39.34 -2.10
CA GLU A 497 4.85 40.21 -1.08
C GLU A 497 4.93 39.55 0.31
N GLN A 498 4.28 38.40 0.50
CA GLN A 498 4.28 37.65 1.77
C GLN A 498 5.09 36.35 1.68
N PRO A 499 5.65 35.83 2.80
CA PRO A 499 6.21 34.48 2.83
C PRO A 499 5.11 33.42 2.62
N VAL A 500 5.43 32.35 1.89
CA VAL A 500 4.50 31.25 1.58
C VAL A 500 5.19 29.91 1.88
N ASP A 501 4.52 29.02 2.60
CA ASP A 501 5.01 27.66 2.85
C ASP A 501 4.80 26.74 1.64
N VAL A 502 5.83 25.94 1.32
CA VAL A 502 5.85 24.97 0.20
C VAL A 502 6.61 23.70 0.60
N PRO A 503 6.52 22.57 -0.14
CA PRO A 503 7.26 21.36 0.19
C PRO A 503 8.77 21.55 -0.02
N ALA A 504 9.62 21.11 0.93
CA ALA A 504 11.08 21.23 0.77
C ALA A 504 11.65 20.31 -0.32
N ASP A 505 11.01 19.16 -0.60
CA ASP A 505 11.39 18.25 -1.70
C ASP A 505 10.33 18.25 -2.81
N ILE A 506 10.51 19.12 -3.81
CA ILE A 506 9.68 19.15 -5.04
C ILE A 506 10.19 18.18 -6.13
N SER A 507 10.85 17.06 -5.78
CA SER A 507 11.27 16.03 -6.74
C SER A 507 10.25 14.88 -6.85
N LEU A 508 10.41 14.02 -7.86
CA LEU A 508 9.65 12.75 -8.01
C LEU A 508 9.90 11.72 -6.88
N LYS A 509 10.55 12.11 -5.78
CA LYS A 509 10.74 11.29 -4.57
C LYS A 509 9.82 11.69 -3.42
N SER A 510 9.24 12.89 -3.47
CA SER A 510 8.06 13.21 -2.68
C SER A 510 6.81 12.66 -3.38
N HIS A 511 5.70 12.62 -2.65
CA HIS A 511 4.41 12.18 -3.18
C HIS A 511 3.62 13.35 -3.80
N ASN A 512 4.07 14.59 -3.56
CA ASN A 512 3.44 15.83 -3.99
C ASN A 512 3.55 16.08 -5.50
N LEU A 513 4.41 15.34 -6.23
CA LEU A 513 4.66 15.57 -7.65
C LEU A 513 4.18 14.43 -8.57
N SER A 514 3.41 14.80 -9.58
CA SER A 514 2.90 13.94 -10.65
C SER A 514 3.02 14.64 -12.02
N GLY A 515 2.68 13.95 -13.10
CA GLY A 515 2.60 14.59 -14.41
C GLY A 515 2.25 13.67 -15.58
N GLN A 516 2.25 14.25 -16.77
CA GLN A 516 1.93 13.58 -18.02
C GLN A 516 2.84 14.06 -19.16
N VAL A 517 3.10 13.17 -20.12
CA VAL A 517 3.76 13.49 -21.39
C VAL A 517 2.80 13.24 -22.53
N THR A 518 2.59 14.25 -23.38
CA THR A 518 1.83 14.14 -24.64
C THR A 518 2.82 13.99 -25.78
N ASP A 519 2.64 12.95 -26.60
CA ASP A 519 3.45 12.68 -27.78
C ASP A 519 2.99 13.49 -29.03
N PRO A 520 3.75 13.50 -30.14
CA PRO A 520 3.41 14.26 -31.35
C PRO A 520 2.11 13.84 -32.04
N THR A 521 1.50 12.71 -31.65
CA THR A 521 0.20 12.23 -32.15
C THR A 521 -0.97 12.66 -31.26
N GLY A 522 -0.69 13.35 -30.14
CA GLY A 522 -1.68 13.78 -29.16
C GLY A 522 -1.98 12.74 -28.07
N LYS A 523 -1.28 11.60 -28.06
CA LYS A 523 -1.47 10.54 -27.05
C LYS A 523 -0.70 10.87 -25.78
N THR A 524 -1.33 10.68 -24.62
CA THR A 524 -0.74 10.93 -23.29
C THR A 524 -0.20 9.66 -22.62
N GLY A 525 0.81 9.84 -21.77
CA GLY A 525 1.33 8.83 -20.83
C GLY A 525 1.70 9.47 -19.50
N SER A 526 1.23 8.91 -18.38
CA SER A 526 1.40 9.50 -17.05
C SER A 526 2.68 9.03 -16.35
N PHE A 527 3.23 9.89 -15.48
CA PHE A 527 4.29 9.54 -14.52
C PHE A 527 3.97 10.03 -13.11
N HIS A 528 4.43 9.28 -12.12
CA HIS A 528 4.26 9.51 -10.69
C HIS A 528 5.48 8.95 -9.94
N THR A 529 5.57 9.16 -8.64
CA THR A 529 6.65 8.54 -7.85
C THR A 529 6.61 7.01 -7.91
N LEU A 530 7.78 6.38 -8.01
CA LEU A 530 7.93 4.92 -8.13
C LEU A 530 8.13 4.21 -6.78
N TYR A 531 8.47 4.96 -5.71
CA TYR A 531 8.84 4.39 -4.42
C TYR A 531 8.34 5.27 -3.27
N TYR A 532 7.39 4.74 -2.49
CA TYR A 532 7.00 5.32 -1.21
C TYR A 532 8.16 5.24 -0.22
N LEU A 533 8.87 6.35 -0.05
CA LEU A 533 9.78 6.56 1.08
C LEU A 533 9.01 7.37 2.14
N ASP A 534 8.52 6.68 3.16
CA ASP A 534 7.89 7.30 4.32
C ASP A 534 8.89 8.26 4.99
N ARG A 535 8.62 9.55 4.83
CA ARG A 535 9.36 10.69 5.33
C ARG A 535 8.33 11.70 5.81
N GLU A 536 8.59 12.29 6.97
CA GLU A 536 7.86 13.47 7.41
C GLU A 536 8.11 14.59 6.38
N GLU A 537 7.06 15.30 5.97
CA GLU A 537 7.18 16.41 5.03
C GLU A 537 7.91 17.57 5.70
N GLU A 538 9.17 17.78 5.31
CA GLU A 538 9.90 18.99 5.66
C GLU A 538 9.23 20.17 4.92
N ILE A 539 8.54 21.04 5.67
CA ILE A 539 7.94 22.27 5.17
C ILE A 539 9.04 23.32 5.00
N LYS A 540 9.02 24.06 3.88
CA LYS A 540 9.91 25.21 3.66
C LYS A 540 9.10 26.47 3.40
N THR A 541 9.22 27.46 4.28
CA THR A 541 8.78 28.83 4.00
C THR A 541 9.67 29.46 2.94
N LEU A 542 9.09 29.87 1.80
CA LEU A 542 9.74 30.73 0.81
C LEU A 542 9.42 32.19 1.10
N LYS A 543 10.45 33.02 1.31
CA LYS A 543 10.30 34.47 1.36
C LYS A 543 9.96 35.05 -0.02
N PRO A 544 9.43 36.29 -0.11
CA PRO A 544 9.28 37.01 -1.38
C PRO A 544 10.55 36.96 -2.24
N GLY A 545 10.41 36.53 -3.49
CA GLY A 545 11.51 36.33 -4.44
C GLY A 545 12.37 35.08 -4.22
N GLU A 546 12.14 34.31 -3.15
CA GLU A 546 12.85 33.06 -2.90
C GLU A 546 12.31 31.93 -3.77
N SER A 547 13.13 30.90 -4.00
CA SER A 547 12.74 29.70 -4.77
C SER A 547 13.22 28.41 -4.11
N VAL A 548 12.55 27.31 -4.44
CA VAL A 548 13.05 25.94 -4.25
C VAL A 548 13.22 25.29 -5.61
N THR A 549 14.32 24.55 -5.81
CA THR A 549 14.69 23.95 -7.10
C THR A 549 14.98 22.46 -6.97
N SER A 550 14.71 21.73 -8.04
CA SER A 550 14.91 20.28 -8.14
C SER A 550 15.11 19.85 -9.59
N SER A 551 15.29 18.55 -9.84
CA SER A 551 15.41 18.00 -11.19
C SER A 551 14.69 16.67 -11.33
N LEU A 552 14.04 16.49 -12.48
CA LEU A 552 13.26 15.34 -12.88
C LEU A 552 13.97 14.60 -14.02
N THR A 553 13.87 13.27 -14.06
CA THR A 553 14.47 12.44 -15.13
C THR A 553 13.45 11.39 -15.58
N LEU A 554 13.00 11.53 -16.82
CA LEU A 554 11.91 10.76 -17.41
C LEU A 554 12.42 9.82 -18.51
N LEU A 555 11.83 8.62 -18.58
CA LEU A 555 12.03 7.69 -19.70
C LEU A 555 10.80 6.77 -19.85
N ARG A 556 10.26 6.28 -18.74
CA ARG A 556 9.14 5.34 -18.68
C ARG A 556 8.14 5.78 -17.60
N GLY A 557 6.85 5.61 -17.87
CA GLY A 557 5.74 5.79 -16.94
C GLY A 557 5.00 4.48 -16.73
N GLY A 558 3.86 4.52 -16.01
CA GLY A 558 3.09 3.31 -15.67
C GLY A 558 2.59 2.52 -16.89
N GLN A 559 2.31 3.21 -18.00
CA GLN A 559 1.74 2.63 -19.22
C GLN A 559 2.78 2.27 -20.30
N GLY A 560 4.08 2.57 -20.10
CA GLY A 560 5.13 2.32 -21.10
C GLY A 560 6.17 3.45 -21.21
N ALA A 561 6.92 3.48 -22.30
CA ALA A 561 7.88 4.55 -22.57
C ALA A 561 7.17 5.90 -22.79
N LEU A 562 7.71 6.98 -22.22
CA LEU A 562 7.13 8.33 -22.28
C LEU A 562 7.50 9.07 -23.57
N PHE A 563 8.59 8.66 -24.22
CA PHE A 563 9.12 9.25 -25.45
C PHE A 563 9.33 8.15 -26.53
N PRO A 564 8.25 7.51 -27.01
CA PRO A 564 8.34 6.37 -27.93
C PRO A 564 8.56 6.76 -29.40
N LEU A 565 8.39 8.04 -29.75
CA LEU A 565 8.43 8.57 -31.11
C LEU A 565 9.43 9.74 -31.22
N ALA A 566 9.78 10.13 -32.45
CA ALA A 566 10.47 11.38 -32.72
C ALA A 566 9.44 12.52 -32.96
N GLY A 567 9.80 13.74 -32.59
CA GLY A 567 8.96 14.94 -32.68
C GLY A 567 8.83 15.68 -31.35
N VAL A 568 8.07 16.78 -31.36
CA VAL A 568 7.84 17.62 -30.17
C VAL A 568 6.91 16.90 -29.20
N HIS A 569 7.40 16.65 -27.99
CA HIS A 569 6.60 16.14 -26.87
C HIS A 569 6.32 17.29 -25.90
N LYS A 570 5.12 17.30 -25.31
CA LYS A 570 4.72 18.23 -24.25
C LYS A 570 4.80 17.52 -22.90
N ILE A 571 5.42 18.11 -21.90
CA ILE A 571 5.54 17.57 -20.55
C ILE A 571 4.78 18.51 -19.61
N GLY A 572 3.67 18.03 -19.05
CA GLY A 572 2.96 18.69 -17.96
C GLY A 572 3.38 18.10 -16.62
N VAL A 573 3.67 18.96 -15.65
CA VAL A 573 4.03 18.61 -14.27
C VAL A 573 3.06 19.29 -13.32
N LYS A 574 2.57 18.52 -12.35
CA LYS A 574 1.66 18.97 -11.30
C LYS A 574 2.31 18.76 -9.95
N LEU A 575 2.45 19.83 -9.18
CA LEU A 575 2.83 19.80 -7.78
C LEU A 575 1.57 20.11 -6.94
N SER A 576 1.27 19.29 -5.94
CA SER A 576 0.06 19.40 -5.11
C SER A 576 0.36 19.14 -3.63
N TRP A 577 -0.07 20.02 -2.72
CA TRP A 577 0.25 19.95 -1.29
C TRP A 577 -0.76 20.69 -0.40
N SER A 578 -0.76 20.39 0.90
CA SER A 578 -1.32 21.26 1.95
C SER A 578 -0.56 21.01 3.26
N PHE A 579 -0.57 21.98 4.18
CA PHE A 579 0.19 21.94 5.45
C PHE A 579 -0.67 22.10 6.70
N ASP A 580 -1.96 22.40 6.55
CA ASP A 580 -2.88 22.60 7.66
C ASP A 580 -4.17 21.81 7.41
N GLU A 581 -4.75 21.28 8.49
CA GLU A 581 -5.86 20.33 8.43
C GLU A 581 -7.19 20.98 7.99
N ASP A 582 -7.24 22.32 7.89
CA ASP A 582 -8.39 23.14 7.48
C ASP A 582 -8.17 23.94 6.16
N LEU A 583 -7.06 23.74 5.43
CA LEU A 583 -6.72 24.52 4.21
C LEU A 583 -6.86 23.73 2.89
N PRO A 584 -7.27 24.41 1.78
CA PRO A 584 -7.48 23.76 0.49
C PRO A 584 -6.21 23.12 -0.08
N LEU A 585 -6.39 22.13 -0.97
CA LEU A 585 -5.29 21.53 -1.72
C LEU A 585 -4.71 22.57 -2.68
N TRP A 586 -3.53 23.07 -2.35
CA TRP A 586 -2.77 23.96 -3.22
C TRP A 586 -2.16 23.16 -4.35
N VAL A 587 -2.32 23.67 -5.57
CA VAL A 587 -1.75 23.09 -6.78
C VAL A 587 -0.89 24.15 -7.47
N ALA A 588 0.19 23.69 -8.09
CA ALA A 588 0.93 24.47 -9.06
C ALA A 588 1.19 23.61 -10.30
N LEU A 589 0.67 24.08 -11.44
CA LEU A 589 0.85 23.45 -12.75
C LEU A 589 1.98 24.14 -13.51
N ALA A 590 2.79 23.36 -14.22
CA ALA A 590 3.81 23.88 -15.12
C ALA A 590 3.99 22.95 -16.31
N GLU A 591 4.20 23.52 -17.48
CA GLU A 591 4.36 22.77 -18.73
C GLU A 591 5.64 23.18 -19.46
N THR A 592 6.22 22.23 -20.19
CA THR A 592 7.38 22.48 -21.06
C THR A 592 7.29 21.63 -22.33
N THR A 593 8.08 21.96 -23.34
CA THR A 593 8.18 21.19 -24.58
C THR A 593 9.62 20.76 -24.85
N ILE A 594 9.77 19.61 -25.52
CA ILE A 594 11.07 19.03 -25.84
C ILE A 594 11.01 18.34 -27.20
N LEU A 595 12.05 18.49 -28.02
CA LEU A 595 12.14 17.84 -29.32
C LEU A 595 12.89 16.50 -29.18
N VAL A 596 12.18 15.39 -29.38
CA VAL A 596 12.82 14.08 -29.51
C VAL A 596 13.31 13.92 -30.94
N THR A 597 14.62 13.85 -31.16
CA THR A 597 15.19 13.74 -32.50
C THR A 597 15.19 12.29 -33.00
N PRO A 598 15.00 12.06 -34.32
CA PRO A 598 15.00 10.71 -34.90
C PRO A 598 16.38 10.03 -34.74
N PRO A 599 16.43 8.68 -34.83
CA PRO A 599 17.70 7.96 -34.78
C PRO A 599 18.59 8.37 -35.97
N LEU A 600 19.84 8.71 -35.67
CA LEU A 600 20.81 9.20 -36.66
C LEU A 600 21.35 8.08 -37.56
N ASP A 601 21.38 6.84 -37.05
CA ASP A 601 21.93 5.68 -37.75
C ASP A 601 21.31 4.35 -37.26
N LYS A 602 21.76 3.24 -37.87
CA LYS A 602 21.28 1.86 -37.61
C LYS A 602 21.68 1.31 -36.23
N SER A 603 22.78 1.77 -35.62
CA SER A 603 23.17 1.47 -34.22
C SER A 603 22.24 2.19 -33.25
N HIS A 604 22.09 3.50 -33.41
CA HIS A 604 21.26 4.33 -32.54
C HIS A 604 19.81 3.83 -32.56
N ALA A 605 19.25 3.53 -33.73
CA ALA A 605 17.91 2.92 -33.85
C ALA A 605 17.77 1.60 -33.05
N ALA A 606 18.76 0.70 -33.13
CA ALA A 606 18.75 -0.58 -32.43
C ALA A 606 18.91 -0.43 -30.91
N ALA A 607 19.76 0.50 -30.45
CA ALA A 607 19.95 0.81 -29.03
C ALA A 607 18.71 1.48 -28.43
N ALA A 608 18.13 2.47 -29.13
CA ALA A 608 16.90 3.14 -28.74
C ALA A 608 15.72 2.18 -28.63
N HIS A 609 15.50 1.32 -29.65
CA HIS A 609 14.45 0.31 -29.62
C HIS A 609 14.56 -0.61 -28.39
N LYS A 610 15.77 -1.06 -28.05
CA LYS A 610 16.00 -1.89 -26.87
C LYS A 610 15.69 -1.15 -25.57
N LEU A 611 16.15 0.09 -25.40
CA LEU A 611 15.85 0.90 -24.21
C LEU A 611 14.35 1.15 -24.01
N LEU A 612 13.61 1.43 -25.10
CA LEU A 612 12.17 1.70 -25.05
C LEU A 612 11.36 0.42 -24.77
N THR A 613 11.78 -0.71 -25.31
CA THR A 613 11.10 -2.01 -25.09
C THR A 613 11.41 -2.62 -23.72
N THR A 614 12.64 -2.53 -23.20
CA THR A 614 13.03 -3.09 -21.89
C THR A 614 12.43 -2.28 -20.72
N PRO A 615 11.58 -2.87 -19.85
CA PRO A 615 11.02 -2.17 -18.69
C PRO A 615 12.09 -1.74 -17.67
N ASP A 616 13.01 -2.66 -17.39
CA ASP A 616 14.03 -2.56 -16.34
C ASP A 616 15.05 -1.43 -16.57
N ALA A 617 15.20 -0.94 -17.80
CA ALA A 617 16.14 0.14 -18.12
C ALA A 617 15.82 1.43 -17.32
N HIS A 618 14.55 1.72 -17.05
CA HIS A 618 14.17 2.85 -16.19
C HIS A 618 14.38 2.55 -14.70
N LEU A 619 14.22 1.29 -14.28
CA LEU A 619 14.48 0.89 -12.89
C LEU A 619 15.98 0.95 -12.55
N VAL A 620 16.87 0.63 -13.50
CA VAL A 620 18.33 0.83 -13.35
C VAL A 620 18.70 2.32 -13.29
N LEU A 621 18.01 3.20 -14.04
CA LEU A 621 18.18 4.65 -13.92
C LEU A 621 17.83 5.18 -12.51
N VAL A 622 16.75 4.68 -11.91
CA VAL A 622 16.20 5.21 -10.64
C VAL A 622 16.83 4.57 -9.40
N LEU A 623 16.85 3.23 -9.30
CA LEU A 623 17.45 2.52 -8.17
C LEU A 623 18.96 2.32 -8.37
N GLY A 624 19.34 1.82 -9.55
CA GLY A 624 20.64 1.24 -9.83
C GLY A 624 20.86 -0.12 -9.16
N GLY A 625 22.07 -0.64 -9.30
CA GLY A 625 22.47 -2.00 -8.89
C GLY A 625 22.52 -2.99 -10.06
N ASP A 626 22.85 -4.24 -9.75
CA ASP A 626 23.23 -5.26 -10.75
C ASP A 626 22.14 -6.31 -11.01
N TYR A 627 21.05 -6.30 -10.24
CA TYR A 627 19.99 -7.33 -10.20
C TYR A 627 18.90 -7.19 -11.28
N LEU A 628 19.12 -6.30 -12.25
CA LEU A 628 18.20 -5.99 -13.35
C LEU A 628 18.94 -6.24 -14.67
N GLU A 629 19.23 -7.52 -14.95
CA GLU A 629 20.20 -7.93 -15.97
C GLU A 629 19.85 -7.39 -17.36
N ASP A 630 18.57 -7.46 -17.77
CA ASP A 630 18.10 -6.92 -19.06
C ASP A 630 18.20 -5.39 -19.12
N GLY A 631 17.85 -4.69 -18.03
CA GLY A 631 17.96 -3.24 -17.92
C GLY A 631 19.42 -2.75 -18.02
N VAL A 632 20.34 -3.45 -17.35
CA VAL A 632 21.78 -3.21 -17.47
C VAL A 632 22.26 -3.55 -18.89
N ALA A 633 21.81 -4.65 -19.49
CA ALA A 633 22.17 -5.04 -20.86
C ALA A 633 21.62 -4.08 -21.93
N ALA A 634 20.53 -3.35 -21.67
CA ALA A 634 20.04 -2.27 -22.52
C ALA A 634 20.93 -1.02 -22.40
N ILE A 635 21.26 -0.59 -21.18
CA ILE A 635 22.16 0.55 -20.93
C ILE A 635 23.58 0.29 -21.46
N GLN A 636 24.11 -0.93 -21.30
CA GLN A 636 25.41 -1.35 -21.85
C GLN A 636 25.44 -1.40 -23.39
N GLN A 637 24.28 -1.42 -24.05
CA GLN A 637 24.18 -1.25 -25.51
C GLN A 637 24.17 0.24 -25.87
N ALA A 638 23.47 1.07 -25.10
CA ALA A 638 23.46 2.52 -25.26
C ALA A 638 24.84 3.18 -25.03
N LEU A 639 25.69 2.62 -24.17
CA LEU A 639 27.06 3.10 -23.93
C LEU A 639 28.05 2.82 -25.07
N LYS A 640 27.69 1.91 -25.99
CA LYS A 640 28.47 1.61 -27.21
C LYS A 640 28.09 2.51 -28.38
N ASP A 641 26.94 3.16 -28.28
CA ASP A 641 26.40 4.06 -29.28
C ASP A 641 26.88 5.50 -28.98
N GLU A 642 27.51 6.16 -29.95
CA GLU A 642 28.11 7.49 -29.73
C GLU A 642 27.06 8.55 -29.39
N THR A 643 25.84 8.42 -29.95
CA THR A 643 24.75 9.37 -29.72
C THR A 643 24.17 9.23 -28.31
N LEU A 644 23.93 7.99 -27.87
CA LEU A 644 23.29 7.71 -26.58
C LEU A 644 24.26 7.69 -25.39
N ARG A 645 25.55 7.34 -25.60
CA ARG A 645 26.57 7.20 -24.54
C ARG A 645 26.56 8.37 -23.55
N LYS A 646 26.60 9.61 -24.07
CA LYS A 646 26.64 10.84 -23.26
C LYS A 646 25.46 11.02 -22.30
N HIS A 647 24.31 10.41 -22.58
CA HIS A 647 23.11 10.49 -21.72
C HIS A 647 23.05 9.38 -20.64
N PHE A 648 23.82 8.29 -20.83
CA PHE A 648 23.85 7.11 -19.96
C PHE A 648 25.16 6.93 -19.18
N ALA A 649 26.28 7.52 -19.59
CA ALA A 649 27.59 7.38 -18.92
C ALA A 649 27.53 7.75 -17.43
N GLY A 650 26.93 8.90 -17.10
CA GLY A 650 26.70 9.33 -15.71
C GLY A 650 25.66 8.51 -14.94
N THR A 651 24.87 7.65 -15.60
CA THR A 651 23.99 6.65 -14.94
C THR A 651 24.80 5.42 -14.58
N GLU A 652 25.58 4.92 -15.54
CA GLU A 652 26.46 3.76 -15.34
C GLU A 652 27.53 4.05 -14.28
N ALA A 653 28.16 5.22 -14.29
CA ALA A 653 29.09 5.63 -13.24
C ALA A 653 28.44 5.53 -11.84
N LYS A 654 27.22 6.04 -11.64
CA LYS A 654 26.47 5.89 -10.38
C LYS A 654 26.16 4.43 -10.05
N ARG A 655 25.89 3.58 -11.06
CA ARG A 655 25.69 2.14 -10.84
C ARG A 655 26.97 1.49 -10.34
N LEU A 656 28.09 1.73 -11.02
CA LEU A 656 29.41 1.21 -10.68
C LEU A 656 29.88 1.65 -9.29
N LEU A 657 29.67 2.92 -8.93
CA LEU A 657 29.97 3.49 -7.60
C LEU A 657 29.11 2.89 -6.46
N LYS A 658 27.90 2.39 -6.76
CA LYS A 658 26.99 1.78 -5.79
C LYS A 658 27.17 0.26 -5.58
N ARG A 659 28.07 -0.40 -6.32
CA ARG A 659 28.24 -1.87 -6.24
C ARG A 659 28.86 -2.29 -4.90
N ARG A 660 28.62 -3.54 -4.48
CA ARG A 660 29.24 -4.12 -3.27
C ARG A 660 30.78 -4.11 -3.32
N ASN A 661 31.35 -4.13 -4.52
CA ASN A 661 32.76 -3.83 -4.80
C ASN A 661 32.74 -2.82 -5.96
N PRO A 662 32.87 -1.51 -5.69
CA PRO A 662 32.67 -0.51 -6.73
C PRO A 662 33.81 -0.47 -7.74
N ASP A 663 33.47 -0.24 -9.02
CA ASP A 663 34.46 -0.06 -10.08
C ASP A 663 34.69 1.42 -10.34
N PHE A 664 35.61 1.99 -9.58
CA PHE A 664 35.89 3.41 -9.59
C PHE A 664 36.76 3.85 -10.77
N GLU A 665 37.59 2.97 -11.34
CA GLU A 665 38.42 3.29 -12.51
C GLU A 665 37.50 3.45 -13.73
N GLN A 666 36.62 2.47 -13.96
CA GLN A 666 35.60 2.56 -15.00
C GLN A 666 34.63 3.73 -14.75
N ALA A 667 34.19 3.97 -13.51
CA ALA A 667 33.33 5.11 -13.19
C ALA A 667 34.01 6.47 -13.39
N THR A 668 35.33 6.59 -13.11
CA THR A 668 36.08 7.84 -13.34
C THR A 668 36.21 8.10 -14.83
N ASN A 669 36.57 7.09 -15.62
CA ASN A 669 36.66 7.20 -17.08
C ASN A 669 35.32 7.60 -17.73
N LEU A 670 34.19 7.14 -17.16
CA LEU A 670 32.82 7.52 -17.56
C LEU A 670 32.35 8.88 -17.02
N VAL A 671 33.16 9.57 -16.20
CA VAL A 671 32.87 10.90 -15.60
C VAL A 671 33.86 11.98 -16.08
N SER A 672 34.99 11.58 -16.65
CA SER A 672 35.98 12.46 -17.30
C SER A 672 35.68 12.79 -18.77
N GLU A 673 34.54 12.35 -19.32
CA GLU A 673 34.09 12.75 -20.66
C GLU A 673 33.41 14.13 -20.58
N ASP A 674 33.94 15.16 -21.22
CA ASP A 674 33.50 16.57 -21.04
C ASP A 674 32.02 16.85 -21.38
N ASN A 675 31.35 15.94 -22.11
CA ASN A 675 30.00 16.14 -22.67
C ASN A 675 28.89 15.31 -21.98
N ILE A 676 29.09 14.82 -20.75
CA ILE A 676 28.09 13.98 -20.07
C ILE A 676 26.85 14.79 -19.66
N VAL A 677 25.68 14.27 -20.00
CA VAL A 677 24.38 14.88 -19.72
C VAL A 677 23.84 14.39 -18.37
N LEU A 678 23.99 15.23 -17.35
CA LEU A 678 23.44 15.08 -15.99
C LEU A 678 22.75 16.38 -15.58
N SER A 679 21.68 16.30 -14.77
CA SER A 679 21.19 17.49 -14.07
C SER A 679 22.19 17.91 -12.98
N ASP A 680 22.15 19.16 -12.54
CA ASP A 680 23.22 19.68 -11.67
C ASP A 680 23.23 19.05 -10.27
N ALA A 681 22.06 18.65 -9.78
CA ALA A 681 21.91 17.85 -8.56
C ALA A 681 22.47 16.42 -8.70
N GLU A 682 22.47 15.84 -9.90
CA GLU A 682 23.14 14.57 -10.21
C GLU A 682 24.65 14.77 -10.39
N ARG A 683 25.06 15.84 -11.09
CA ARG A 683 26.45 16.23 -11.36
C ARG A 683 27.21 16.38 -10.06
N ALA A 684 26.76 17.26 -9.16
CA ALA A 684 27.40 17.51 -7.87
C ALA A 684 27.63 16.22 -7.05
N LYS A 685 26.64 15.33 -7.00
CA LYS A 685 26.72 14.06 -6.23
C LYS A 685 27.66 13.05 -6.87
N THR A 686 27.71 12.97 -8.21
CA THR A 686 28.55 12.00 -8.94
C THR A 686 30.02 12.42 -8.88
N TYR A 687 30.33 13.70 -9.17
CA TYR A 687 31.70 14.20 -9.08
C TYR A 687 32.26 14.17 -7.65
N LEU A 688 31.44 14.43 -6.62
CA LEU A 688 31.86 14.30 -5.22
C LEU A 688 32.27 12.86 -4.88
N GLN A 689 31.50 11.85 -5.29
CA GLN A 689 31.82 10.44 -5.05
C GLN A 689 33.10 9.99 -5.76
N VAL A 690 33.32 10.44 -7.01
CA VAL A 690 34.57 10.19 -7.74
C VAL A 690 35.76 10.88 -7.07
N ALA A 691 35.61 12.15 -6.65
CA ALA A 691 36.69 12.91 -6.01
C ALA A 691 37.12 12.34 -4.65
N ILE A 692 36.18 11.82 -3.84
CA ILE A 692 36.49 11.13 -2.58
C ILE A 692 37.36 9.90 -2.84
N PHE A 693 37.01 9.08 -3.85
CA PHE A 693 37.78 7.88 -4.14
C PHE A 693 39.14 8.16 -4.80
N ALA A 694 39.24 9.15 -5.70
CA ALA A 694 40.50 9.54 -6.33
C ALA A 694 41.59 9.88 -5.29
N ARG A 695 41.21 10.50 -4.17
CA ARG A 695 42.10 10.73 -3.02
C ARG A 695 42.58 9.42 -2.38
N SER A 696 41.69 8.42 -2.19
CA SER A 696 42.06 7.13 -1.60
C SER A 696 43.03 6.29 -2.47
N LEU A 697 42.94 6.40 -3.79
CA LEU A 697 43.95 5.83 -4.69
C LEU A 697 45.30 6.53 -4.57
N ALA A 698 45.32 7.86 -4.46
CA ALA A 698 46.56 8.62 -4.30
C ALA A 698 47.31 8.26 -2.99
N THR A 699 46.58 7.92 -1.92
CA THR A 699 47.18 7.36 -0.70
C THR A 699 47.86 6.00 -0.97
N THR A 700 47.22 5.16 -1.79
CA THR A 700 47.65 3.77 -2.04
C THR A 700 48.84 3.64 -3.01
N THR A 701 48.97 4.55 -3.97
CA THR A 701 50.07 4.54 -4.95
C THR A 701 51.41 4.98 -4.34
N ASN A 702 51.41 5.90 -3.38
CA ASN A 702 52.62 6.30 -2.66
C ASN A 702 53.27 5.13 -1.89
N THR A 703 52.48 4.26 -1.25
CA THR A 703 52.99 3.09 -0.51
C THR A 703 53.62 2.03 -1.44
N THR A 704 53.23 1.96 -2.71
CA THR A 704 53.75 0.97 -3.68
C THR A 704 55.01 1.42 -4.43
N ALA A 705 55.34 2.71 -4.45
CA ALA A 705 56.57 3.22 -5.06
C ALA A 705 57.84 2.70 -4.33
N THR A 706 57.81 2.65 -3.00
CA THR A 706 58.96 2.34 -2.14
C THR A 706 59.40 0.86 -2.17
N THR A 707 58.57 -0.04 -2.73
CA THR A 707 58.71 -1.50 -2.52
C THR A 707 59.17 -2.27 -3.77
N LYS A 708 59.70 -1.60 -4.80
CA LYS A 708 60.24 -2.22 -6.02
C LYS A 708 61.77 -2.41 -5.99
N ASN A 709 62.31 -3.11 -4.98
CA ASN A 709 63.76 -3.35 -4.94
C ASN A 709 64.27 -4.57 -4.13
N HIS A 710 63.79 -5.80 -4.36
CA HIS A 710 64.60 -7.01 -4.13
C HIS A 710 64.09 -8.27 -4.87
N THR A 711 64.98 -9.24 -5.09
CA THR A 711 64.82 -10.28 -6.14
C THR A 711 64.84 -11.71 -5.61
N VAL A 712 63.83 -12.49 -6.02
CA VAL A 712 63.72 -13.97 -6.12
C VAL A 712 64.81 -14.83 -5.45
N LYS A 713 64.41 -15.65 -4.45
CA LYS A 713 64.72 -17.11 -4.41
C LYS A 713 63.83 -17.92 -3.44
N ARG A 714 64.00 -19.24 -3.49
CA ARG A 714 62.95 -20.27 -3.31
C ARG A 714 62.89 -20.89 -1.89
N ALA A 715 61.67 -21.22 -1.47
CA ALA A 715 61.27 -22.39 -0.65
C ALA A 715 61.17 -22.33 0.90
N ARG A 716 60.22 -23.18 1.38
CA ARG A 716 59.86 -23.62 2.74
C ARG A 716 58.95 -22.70 3.59
N ARG A 717 57.98 -23.36 4.24
CA ARG A 717 56.90 -22.77 5.05
C ARG A 717 57.41 -22.26 6.41
N ARG A 718 56.94 -21.09 6.83
CA ARG A 718 56.80 -20.65 8.23
C ARG A 718 55.43 -19.96 8.40
N PRO A 719 54.84 -19.93 9.60
CA PRO A 719 53.43 -19.55 9.79
C PRO A 719 53.17 -18.05 9.68
N GLU A 720 51.89 -17.69 9.47
CA GLU A 720 51.40 -16.33 9.16
C GLU A 720 51.48 -15.32 10.33
N SER A 721 52.10 -15.71 11.46
CA SER A 721 52.11 -14.92 12.70
C SER A 721 52.80 -13.58 12.55
N ASP A 722 53.72 -13.39 11.60
CA ASP A 722 54.61 -12.22 11.55
C ASP A 722 54.16 -11.10 10.59
N ILE A 723 53.47 -11.41 9.49
CA ILE A 723 53.03 -10.41 8.49
C ILE A 723 52.08 -9.37 9.10
N LYS A 724 51.17 -9.78 10.00
CA LYS A 724 50.18 -8.89 10.66
C LYS A 724 50.73 -7.81 11.61
N LYS A 725 52.04 -7.44 11.60
CA LYS A 725 52.62 -6.39 12.51
C LYS A 725 53.00 -5.09 11.82
N GLN A 726 53.02 -5.07 10.49
CA GLN A 726 53.30 -3.88 9.69
C GLN A 726 52.02 -3.23 9.14
N VAL A 727 50.92 -3.99 9.02
CA VAL A 727 49.60 -3.52 8.53
C VAL A 727 48.72 -2.95 9.67
N GLU A 728 49.33 -2.32 10.68
CA GLU A 728 48.63 -1.88 11.92
C GLU A 728 49.05 -0.48 12.42
N SER A 729 49.60 0.36 11.54
CA SER A 729 49.76 1.81 11.73
C SER A 729 50.13 2.52 10.41
N GLU A 730 49.12 2.86 9.61
CA GLU A 730 49.16 3.99 8.68
C GLU A 730 47.94 4.83 9.08
N ASP A 731 48.19 5.97 9.71
CA ASP A 731 47.17 6.81 10.34
C ASP A 731 46.63 7.80 9.28
N MET A 732 45.30 7.97 9.14
CA MET A 732 44.74 8.90 8.13
C MET A 732 45.12 10.34 8.46
N GLU A 733 45.86 11.00 7.56
CA GLU A 733 46.31 12.38 7.73
C GLU A 733 45.13 13.37 7.66
N PHE A 734 45.17 14.43 8.48
CA PHE A 734 44.08 15.39 8.63
C PHE A 734 44.11 16.45 7.52
N ASP A 735 43.13 16.38 6.61
CA ASP A 735 42.99 17.30 5.48
C ASP A 735 42.05 18.47 5.83
N GLU A 736 42.62 19.57 6.32
CA GLU A 736 41.92 20.83 6.61
C GLU A 736 41.17 21.38 5.38
N VAL A 737 41.70 21.16 4.16
CA VAL A 737 41.14 21.68 2.90
C VAL A 737 39.90 20.88 2.46
N LEU A 738 39.84 19.59 2.77
CA LEU A 738 38.65 18.76 2.52
C LEU A 738 37.49 19.12 3.45
N TYR A 739 37.77 19.31 4.74
CA TYR A 739 36.73 19.48 5.74
C TYR A 739 36.19 20.91 5.82
N THR A 740 37.03 21.92 5.57
CA THR A 740 36.66 23.34 5.67
C THR A 740 35.36 23.69 4.91
N PRO A 741 35.22 23.45 3.59
CA PRO A 741 34.02 23.87 2.85
C PRO A 741 32.73 23.14 3.28
N ILE A 742 32.87 21.95 3.89
CA ILE A 742 31.75 21.17 4.40
C ILE A 742 31.31 21.70 5.77
N ILE A 743 32.28 21.98 6.66
CA ILE A 743 32.05 22.61 7.96
C ILE A 743 31.42 23.99 7.76
N ASP A 744 31.96 24.83 6.87
CA ASP A 744 31.43 26.16 6.57
C ASP A 744 29.97 26.12 6.13
N ARG A 745 29.62 25.18 5.25
CA ARG A 745 28.23 25.00 4.77
C ARG A 745 27.30 24.47 5.87
N ILE A 746 27.79 23.61 6.77
CA ILE A 746 27.00 23.15 7.93
C ILE A 746 26.79 24.29 8.93
N LEU A 747 27.80 25.14 9.14
CA LEU A 747 27.72 26.30 10.04
C LEU A 747 26.83 27.42 9.46
N LYS A 748 26.98 27.76 8.18
CA LYS A 748 26.16 28.79 7.49
C LYS A 748 24.72 28.34 7.18
N ALA A 749 24.40 27.05 7.34
CA ALA A 749 23.05 26.51 7.27
C ALA A 749 22.44 26.18 8.64
N GLY A 750 23.17 26.41 9.74
CA GLY A 750 22.72 26.16 11.11
C GLY A 750 22.60 27.45 11.93
N ASP A 751 21.88 27.37 13.06
CA ASP A 751 21.86 28.45 14.04
C ASP A 751 23.17 28.48 14.85
N LEU A 752 23.97 29.53 14.63
CA LEU A 752 25.24 29.74 15.33
C LEU A 752 25.07 29.90 16.86
N ALA A 753 23.89 30.31 17.36
CA ALA A 753 23.66 30.46 18.79
C ALA A 753 23.40 29.14 19.54
N SER A 754 23.03 28.05 18.84
CA SER A 754 22.71 26.76 19.47
C SER A 754 23.51 25.56 18.93
N ILE A 755 24.18 25.69 17.78
CA ILE A 755 24.89 24.57 17.14
C ILE A 755 26.14 24.14 17.93
N SER A 756 26.22 22.85 18.29
CA SER A 756 27.38 22.33 19.04
C SER A 756 28.41 21.65 18.13
N SER A 757 29.70 21.71 18.51
CA SER A 757 30.79 21.00 17.82
C SER A 757 30.67 19.47 17.87
N LYS A 758 29.67 18.91 18.57
CA LYS A 758 29.28 17.50 18.49
C LYS A 758 28.32 17.25 17.34
N ASP A 759 27.39 18.17 17.09
CA ASP A 759 26.35 18.04 16.08
C ASP A 759 26.88 18.41 14.70
N VAL A 760 27.77 19.41 14.57
CA VAL A 760 28.54 19.65 13.34
C VAL A 760 29.34 18.41 12.95
N ARG A 761 30.04 17.77 13.89
CA ARG A 761 30.79 16.53 13.61
C ARG A 761 29.87 15.36 13.24
N LYS A 762 28.67 15.27 13.83
CA LYS A 762 27.65 14.27 13.48
C LYS A 762 27.06 14.50 12.08
N ALA A 763 26.87 15.76 11.69
CA ALA A 763 26.43 16.13 10.33
C ALA A 763 27.52 15.83 9.30
N LEU A 764 28.77 16.22 9.57
CA LEU A 764 29.94 15.88 8.77
C LEU A 764 30.09 14.36 8.59
N GLN A 765 29.95 13.58 9.66
CA GLN A 765 29.97 12.11 9.62
C GLN A 765 28.80 11.52 8.80
N LYS A 766 27.60 12.11 8.90
CA LYS A 766 26.40 11.72 8.13
C LYS A 766 26.58 11.99 6.63
N GLU A 767 27.26 13.06 6.25
CA GLU A 767 27.48 13.44 4.85
C GLU A 767 28.67 12.71 4.20
N LEU A 768 29.75 12.45 4.97
CA LEU A 768 30.93 11.72 4.50
C LEU A 768 30.73 10.20 4.43
N GLY A 769 29.87 9.63 5.29
CA GLY A 769 29.49 8.21 5.24
C GLY A 769 30.52 7.20 5.80
N TYR A 770 31.63 7.66 6.37
CA TYR A 770 32.62 6.83 7.08
C TYR A 770 32.86 7.31 8.52
N ASP A 771 33.58 6.53 9.33
CA ASP A 771 33.82 6.89 10.73
C ASP A 771 34.99 7.87 10.89
N ILE A 772 34.70 9.06 11.43
CA ILE A 772 35.67 10.12 11.73
C ILE A 772 36.01 10.20 13.23
N THR A 773 35.77 9.11 13.97
CA THR A 773 36.09 9.02 15.41
C THR A 773 37.59 9.18 15.71
N ASP A 774 38.47 8.79 14.79
CA ASP A 774 39.92 8.89 14.99
C ASP A 774 40.44 10.32 14.82
N GLN A 775 40.00 11.05 13.78
CA GLN A 775 40.32 12.48 13.54
C GLN A 775 39.44 13.44 14.36
N LYS A 776 38.79 12.93 15.41
CA LYS A 776 37.80 13.67 16.20
C LYS A 776 38.39 14.91 16.87
N ALA A 777 39.68 14.91 17.20
CA ALA A 777 40.35 16.05 17.83
C ALA A 777 40.54 17.18 16.81
N GLU A 778 41.28 16.95 15.72
CA GLU A 778 41.58 17.99 14.74
C GLU A 778 40.31 18.56 14.09
N ILE A 779 39.33 17.71 13.80
CA ILE A 779 38.01 18.15 13.30
C ILE A 779 37.29 19.05 14.32
N SER A 780 37.47 18.84 15.63
CA SER A 780 36.86 19.72 16.64
C SER A 780 37.48 21.11 16.66
N ASP A 781 38.80 21.19 16.48
CA ASP A 781 39.54 22.44 16.53
C ASP A 781 39.42 23.23 15.22
N LEU A 782 39.26 22.54 14.08
CA LEU A 782 38.82 23.17 12.83
C LEU A 782 37.37 23.67 12.90
N ILE A 783 36.44 22.91 13.51
CA ILE A 783 35.07 23.39 13.74
C ILE A 783 35.07 24.67 14.58
N ARG A 784 35.91 24.77 15.61
CA ARG A 784 36.09 26.00 16.40
C ARG A 784 36.62 27.14 15.53
N LYS A 785 37.77 26.93 14.88
CA LYS A 785 38.40 27.93 14.00
C LYS A 785 37.42 28.51 12.97
N ARG A 786 36.69 27.65 12.24
CA ARG A 786 35.71 28.10 11.24
C ARG A 786 34.47 28.75 11.87
N PHE A 787 34.06 28.33 13.06
CA PHE A 787 32.96 28.97 13.80
C PHE A 787 33.33 30.38 14.28
N ASP A 788 34.53 30.55 14.83
CA ASP A 788 35.07 31.84 15.26
C ASP A 788 35.27 32.78 14.05
N GLU A 789 35.87 32.29 12.96
CA GLU A 789 36.03 33.03 11.69
C GLU A 789 34.68 33.44 11.07
N ILE A 790 33.64 32.59 11.13
CA ILE A 790 32.29 32.91 10.62
C ILE A 790 31.55 33.90 11.54
N LEU A 791 31.81 33.87 12.85
CA LEU A 791 31.30 34.89 13.79
C LEU A 791 31.93 36.26 13.52
N GLU A 792 33.23 36.32 13.22
CA GLU A 792 33.89 37.56 12.81
C GLU A 792 33.40 38.05 11.42
N GLU A 793 33.10 37.16 10.47
CA GLU A 793 32.47 37.52 9.18
C GLU A 793 31.03 38.07 9.31
N THR A 794 30.25 37.64 10.31
CA THR A 794 28.79 37.92 10.39
C THR A 794 28.40 39.13 11.22
N GLY A 795 29.28 39.63 12.09
CA GLY A 795 29.14 40.95 12.74
C GLY A 795 28.25 40.97 14.02
N PRO A 796 28.56 41.84 15.00
CA PRO A 796 28.00 41.75 16.35
C PRO A 796 26.67 42.52 16.53
N GLU A 797 25.59 42.08 15.89
CA GLU A 797 24.24 42.62 16.15
C GLU A 797 23.17 41.60 16.62
N ASN A 798 23.41 40.28 16.57
CA ASN A 798 22.33 39.28 16.76
C ASN A 798 22.58 38.14 17.78
N VAL A 799 23.20 38.40 18.94
CA VAL A 799 23.04 37.53 20.13
C VAL A 799 22.97 38.36 21.43
N HIS A 800 21.94 38.15 22.25
CA HIS A 800 21.90 38.59 23.66
C HIS A 800 22.07 37.39 24.62
N PRO A 801 22.76 37.54 25.76
CA PRO A 801 23.26 36.41 26.55
C PRO A 801 22.28 35.88 27.60
N VAL A 802 22.36 34.58 27.89
CA VAL A 802 21.85 33.95 29.12
C VAL A 802 23.01 33.22 29.82
N LYS A 803 23.02 33.29 31.16
CA LYS A 803 24.21 33.04 32.00
C LYS A 803 24.54 31.56 32.23
N GLN A 804 25.84 31.28 32.40
CA GLN A 804 26.32 30.30 33.37
C GLN A 804 27.10 31.03 34.48
N GLU A 805 26.76 30.77 35.75
CA GLU A 805 27.53 31.25 36.91
C GLU A 805 28.29 30.06 37.53
N THR A 806 29.62 30.05 37.29
CA THR A 806 30.71 30.08 38.30
C THR A 806 30.35 29.74 39.77
N ASN A 807 31.18 29.14 40.63
CA ASN A 807 32.58 28.64 40.62
C ASN A 807 32.62 27.46 41.64
N GLY A 808 33.63 26.60 41.80
CA GLY A 808 35.07 26.66 41.47
C GLY A 808 35.90 26.56 42.77
N TYR A 809 37.06 25.88 42.77
CA TYR A 809 38.05 25.95 43.85
C TYR A 809 39.44 25.51 43.36
N ASP A 810 40.44 26.38 43.54
CA ASP A 810 41.85 26.15 43.19
C ASP A 810 42.62 25.38 44.27
N ALA A 811 43.74 24.72 43.89
CA ALA A 811 45.09 25.27 44.19
C ALA A 811 46.28 24.31 43.91
N VAL A 812 47.02 24.62 42.82
CA VAL A 812 48.50 24.84 42.81
C VAL A 812 49.50 23.67 43.01
N LYS A 813 50.50 23.68 42.10
CA LYS A 813 51.88 23.09 42.12
C LYS A 813 52.13 21.64 41.59
N LYS A 814 52.49 21.62 40.30
CA LYS A 814 53.76 21.10 39.70
C LYS A 814 54.38 19.82 40.29
N GLU A 815 54.58 18.83 39.42
CA GLU A 815 55.89 18.57 38.78
C GLU A 815 55.72 17.79 37.46
N ASP A 816 56.70 17.91 36.56
CA ASP A 816 56.82 17.29 35.23
C ASP A 816 58.33 17.22 34.95
N PRO A 817 58.91 16.09 34.47
CA PRO A 817 58.68 15.62 33.09
C PRO A 817 58.61 14.07 32.91
N GLY A 818 58.06 13.62 31.77
CA GLY A 818 58.60 12.40 31.15
C GLY A 818 57.67 11.53 30.29
N ALA A 819 57.83 11.65 28.96
CA ALA A 819 57.75 10.58 27.95
C ALA A 819 56.71 9.44 28.09
N SER A 820 55.69 9.48 27.23
CA SER A 820 55.19 8.23 26.61
C SER A 820 56.28 7.61 25.73
N PRO A 821 56.28 6.28 25.52
CA PRO A 821 55.72 5.76 24.27
C PRO A 821 54.89 4.47 24.43
N SER A 822 54.31 4.00 23.32
CA SER A 822 53.24 3.00 23.27
C SER A 822 53.44 1.91 22.20
N LYS A 823 52.39 1.12 21.95
CA LYS A 823 52.12 0.24 20.77
C LYS A 823 52.72 -1.19 20.72
N LYS A 824 52.02 -2.03 19.93
CA LYS A 824 52.36 -3.35 19.30
C LYS A 824 52.23 -4.64 20.16
N ARG A 825 51.01 -5.12 20.44
CA ARG A 825 50.02 -5.85 19.56
C ARG A 825 50.42 -7.32 19.22
N LYS A 826 49.41 -8.11 18.80
CA LYS A 826 49.36 -9.54 18.33
C LYS A 826 49.17 -10.68 19.35
N SER A 827 48.52 -11.82 19.01
CA SER A 827 47.57 -12.11 17.90
C SER A 827 46.91 -13.50 18.00
N VAL A 828 45.60 -13.60 17.68
CA VAL A 828 44.90 -14.59 16.79
C VAL A 828 45.29 -16.09 16.95
N ALA A 829 44.39 -17.05 17.23
CA ALA A 829 43.09 -17.30 16.57
C ALA A 829 41.98 -18.00 17.43
N SER A 830 40.84 -18.25 16.77
CA SER A 830 39.53 -18.82 17.19
C SER A 830 39.54 -20.32 17.61
N PRO A 831 38.43 -20.97 18.10
CA PRO A 831 37.00 -20.54 18.06
C PRO A 831 36.11 -20.81 19.33
N SER A 832 34.82 -20.48 19.18
CA SER A 832 33.62 -20.87 19.97
C SER A 832 33.31 -20.14 21.30
N SER A 833 32.09 -19.56 21.39
CA SER A 833 31.40 -19.15 22.65
C SER A 833 29.98 -18.56 22.46
N LEU A 834 29.52 -18.28 21.23
CA LEU A 834 28.26 -17.61 20.88
C LEU A 834 26.95 -18.26 21.42
N GLU A 835 27.01 -19.47 21.98
CA GLU A 835 25.91 -20.05 22.77
C GLU A 835 25.52 -19.19 24.00
N ASN A 836 26.39 -18.27 24.43
CA ASN A 836 26.13 -17.39 25.58
C ASN A 836 25.24 -16.18 25.26
N ASP A 837 25.24 -15.68 24.03
CA ASP A 837 24.39 -14.53 23.67
C ASP A 837 22.93 -14.98 23.43
N ALA A 838 22.74 -16.18 22.87
CA ALA A 838 21.43 -16.83 22.82
C ALA A 838 20.83 -17.07 24.22
N ARG A 839 21.67 -17.36 25.23
CA ARG A 839 21.25 -17.44 26.65
C ARG A 839 20.80 -16.08 27.20
N LEU A 840 21.33 -14.96 26.69
CA LEU A 840 20.97 -13.61 27.14
C LEU A 840 19.70 -13.10 26.43
N ALA A 841 19.55 -13.35 25.13
CA ALA A 841 18.34 -13.00 24.38
C ALA A 841 17.08 -13.71 24.93
N ALA A 842 17.19 -14.99 25.26
CA ALA A 842 16.11 -15.76 25.90
C ALA A 842 15.71 -15.20 27.28
N LYS A 843 16.58 -14.42 27.93
CA LYS A 843 16.35 -13.82 29.25
C LYS A 843 15.43 -12.60 29.17
N MET A 844 15.62 -11.71 28.19
CA MET A 844 14.77 -10.51 28.01
C MET A 844 13.41 -10.84 27.36
N GLN A 845 13.35 -11.83 26.46
CA GLN A 845 12.06 -12.27 25.89
C GLN A 845 11.16 -12.98 26.94
N ALA A 846 11.74 -13.47 28.04
CA ALA A 846 11.00 -13.98 29.19
C ALA A 846 10.40 -12.86 30.05
N GLU A 847 10.98 -11.65 30.01
CA GLU A 847 10.46 -10.44 30.66
C GLU A 847 9.25 -9.91 29.88
N TRP A 848 9.40 -9.48 28.62
CA TRP A 848 8.32 -8.82 27.83
C TRP A 848 6.95 -9.53 27.84
N ASN A 849 6.91 -10.87 27.95
CA ASN A 849 5.67 -11.65 27.94
C ASN A 849 4.89 -11.67 29.29
N SER A 850 5.12 -10.74 30.22
CA SER A 850 4.30 -10.61 31.44
C SER A 850 4.18 -9.19 32.01
N GLN A 851 3.32 -8.38 31.39
CA GLN A 851 2.53 -7.27 31.97
C GLN A 851 1.86 -6.56 30.77
N ASP A 852 0.55 -6.63 30.52
CA ASP A 852 -0.54 -7.28 31.26
C ASP A 852 -1.56 -7.94 30.32
N ARG A 853 -2.26 -8.96 30.84
CA ARG A 853 -3.73 -9.12 30.71
C ARG A 853 -4.25 -10.36 31.45
N PRO A 854 -5.19 -10.21 32.40
CA PRO A 854 -6.05 -11.32 32.81
C PRO A 854 -6.94 -11.77 31.65
N SER A 855 -7.08 -13.08 31.46
CA SER A 855 -8.15 -13.68 30.66
C SER A 855 -9.46 -13.69 31.48
N ARG A 856 -10.60 -13.27 30.93
CA ARG A 856 -11.57 -14.16 30.26
C ARG A 856 -11.77 -15.51 30.98
N SER A 857 -13.00 -15.74 31.45
CA SER A 857 -13.60 -17.06 31.69
C SER A 857 -15.09 -16.97 31.32
N THR A 858 -15.83 -18.03 31.05
CA THR A 858 -15.54 -19.48 31.09
C THR A 858 -15.14 -20.03 29.70
N ALA A 859 -14.59 -21.24 29.51
CA ALA A 859 -14.58 -22.52 30.26
C ALA A 859 -13.25 -23.31 29.88
N VAL A 860 -12.89 -24.61 30.05
CA VAL A 860 -13.24 -25.90 30.76
C VAL A 860 -12.26 -26.97 30.14
N LYS A 861 -11.71 -28.10 30.66
CA LYS A 861 -11.53 -28.99 31.86
C LYS A 861 -10.24 -29.86 31.52
N ARG A 862 -9.51 -30.67 32.32
CA ARG A 862 -9.29 -31.03 33.76
C ARG A 862 -8.09 -32.05 33.86
N LYS A 863 -7.27 -32.03 34.93
CA LYS A 863 -6.48 -33.18 35.52
C LYS A 863 -5.26 -33.77 34.68
N VAL A 864 -4.27 -34.57 35.16
CA VAL A 864 -3.69 -34.99 36.50
C VAL A 864 -2.28 -35.68 36.42
N VAL A 865 -1.30 -35.21 37.24
CA VAL A 865 -0.29 -35.89 38.13
C VAL A 865 0.73 -36.99 37.67
N ALA A 866 2.00 -36.86 38.14
CA ALA A 866 3.03 -37.93 38.29
C ALA A 866 4.03 -37.67 39.49
N PRO A 867 4.47 -38.68 40.32
CA PRO A 867 5.41 -38.43 41.46
C PRO A 867 6.41 -39.56 41.94
N ARG A 868 7.30 -39.25 42.93
CA ARG A 868 8.08 -40.11 43.91
C ARG A 868 9.48 -40.68 43.51
N LYS A 869 10.56 -40.79 44.33
CA LYS A 869 10.99 -40.73 45.80
C LYS A 869 12.52 -40.30 45.85
N LYS A 870 13.43 -40.22 46.86
CA LYS A 870 13.70 -40.30 48.36
C LYS A 870 15.20 -39.77 48.56
N LYS A 871 15.90 -39.61 49.72
CA LYS A 871 15.71 -38.97 51.07
C LYS A 871 17.02 -39.07 51.94
N LYS A 872 17.46 -38.01 52.68
CA LYS A 872 18.49 -37.93 53.82
C LYS A 872 20.04 -37.98 53.49
N SER A 873 21.01 -37.49 54.30
CA SER A 873 21.09 -36.51 55.44
C SER A 873 22.54 -36.18 55.97
N SER A 874 22.81 -34.92 56.45
CA SER A 874 23.81 -34.42 57.47
C SER A 874 25.27 -34.98 57.56
N ALA A 875 26.37 -34.22 57.27
CA ALA A 875 27.16 -33.25 58.11
C ALA A 875 28.50 -33.88 58.68
N THR A 876 29.54 -33.26 59.31
CA THR A 876 29.79 -31.97 60.04
C THR A 876 31.33 -31.63 60.20
N ILE A 877 31.74 -30.32 60.26
CA ILE A 877 32.97 -29.61 60.82
C ILE A 877 34.42 -30.22 60.80
N SER A 878 35.41 -29.45 60.28
CA SER A 878 36.69 -28.97 60.96
C SER A 878 37.70 -28.29 59.99
N ASP A 879 38.32 -27.14 60.38
CA ASP A 879 39.67 -26.54 60.07
C ASP A 879 40.33 -26.64 58.66
N ASP A 880 41.39 -25.91 58.23
CA ASP A 880 42.06 -24.61 58.50
C ASP A 880 43.00 -24.35 57.27
N SER A 881 43.21 -23.14 56.70
CA SER A 881 44.24 -22.13 57.07
C SER A 881 44.23 -20.95 56.05
N GLY A 882 44.92 -19.83 56.36
CA GLY A 882 44.86 -18.54 55.62
C GLY A 882 45.58 -18.45 54.25
N VAL A 883 46.00 -17.29 53.73
CA VAL A 883 46.24 -15.94 54.33
C VAL A 883 46.12 -14.83 53.24
N GLU A 884 45.49 -13.68 53.54
CA GLU A 884 45.65 -12.30 52.95
C GLU A 884 45.47 -12.04 51.41
N GLU A 885 45.18 -10.83 50.88
CA GLU A 885 44.54 -9.60 51.41
C GLU A 885 43.91 -8.74 50.27
N GLY A 886 43.15 -7.68 50.61
CA GLY A 886 42.73 -6.58 49.69
C GLY A 886 41.63 -6.92 48.65
N GLY A 887 40.54 -6.16 48.45
CA GLY A 887 40.26 -4.75 48.74
C GLY A 887 40.46 -3.94 47.45
N GLU A 888 39.46 -3.41 46.73
CA GLU A 888 38.15 -2.89 47.17
C GLU A 888 36.91 -3.47 46.43
N LYS A 889 35.72 -3.32 47.02
CA LYS A 889 34.42 -3.65 46.40
C LYS A 889 33.72 -2.40 45.84
N LYS A 890 33.83 -2.13 44.53
CA LYS A 890 32.99 -1.10 43.88
C LYS A 890 31.50 -1.41 44.05
N LYS A 891 30.72 -0.38 44.41
CA LYS A 891 29.31 -0.48 44.81
C LYS A 891 28.45 -1.21 43.76
N LYS A 892 27.84 -2.35 44.13
CA LYS A 892 26.69 -2.88 43.38
C LYS A 892 25.58 -1.82 43.40
N ARG A 893 25.06 -1.43 42.24
CA ARG A 893 23.83 -0.59 42.16
C ARG A 893 22.70 -1.33 42.86
N LYS A 894 21.93 -0.65 43.73
CA LYS A 894 20.70 -1.23 44.29
C LYS A 894 19.78 -1.59 43.12
N ILE A 895 19.26 -2.81 43.10
CA ILE A 895 18.14 -3.15 42.22
C ILE A 895 16.92 -2.43 42.79
N ASN A 896 16.19 -1.68 41.95
CA ASN A 896 14.97 -1.01 42.39
C ASN A 896 13.92 -2.06 42.76
N ALA A 897 13.52 -2.09 44.03
CA ALA A 897 12.45 -2.97 44.52
C ALA A 897 11.09 -2.73 43.84
N ASN A 898 10.92 -1.55 43.21
CA ASN A 898 9.75 -1.19 42.43
C ASN A 898 9.76 -1.69 40.97
N ASN A 899 10.76 -2.48 40.54
CA ASN A 899 10.69 -3.13 39.21
C ASN A 899 9.73 -4.33 39.26
N PRO A 900 8.58 -4.33 38.54
CA PRO A 900 7.62 -5.42 38.58
C PRO A 900 8.16 -6.77 38.09
N PHE A 901 9.31 -6.81 37.39
CA PHE A 901 9.87 -8.04 36.83
C PHE A 901 10.41 -9.08 37.82
N HIS A 902 10.60 -8.70 39.08
CA HIS A 902 11.13 -9.61 40.12
C HIS A 902 10.09 -9.96 41.20
N GLN A 903 8.81 -9.67 40.96
CA GLN A 903 7.75 -10.07 41.88
C GLN A 903 7.55 -11.59 41.89
N PRO A 904 7.40 -12.22 43.07
CA PRO A 904 7.13 -13.65 43.17
C PRO A 904 5.68 -13.97 42.79
N LEU A 905 5.49 -14.98 41.95
CA LEU A 905 4.18 -15.45 41.47
C LEU A 905 3.89 -16.84 42.03
N ILE A 906 2.61 -17.14 42.26
CA ILE A 906 2.16 -18.47 42.70
C ILE A 906 2.15 -19.42 41.50
N LEU A 907 2.72 -20.61 41.67
CA LEU A 907 2.78 -21.64 40.62
C LEU A 907 1.55 -22.55 40.66
N SER A 908 1.00 -22.90 39.50
CA SER A 908 -0.02 -23.95 39.41
C SER A 908 0.48 -25.30 39.97
N PRO A 909 -0.38 -26.19 40.51
CA PRO A 909 0.05 -27.46 41.10
C PRO A 909 0.84 -28.38 40.16
N GLN A 910 0.57 -28.35 38.85
CA GLN A 910 1.33 -29.10 37.83
C GLN A 910 2.76 -28.58 37.74
N LEU A 911 2.92 -27.26 37.57
CA LEU A 911 4.20 -26.59 37.48
C LEU A 911 4.99 -26.65 38.80
N SER A 912 4.29 -26.58 39.93
CA SER A 912 4.86 -26.77 41.28
C SER A 912 5.37 -28.19 41.49
N THR A 913 4.66 -29.22 41.01
CA THR A 913 5.13 -30.62 41.03
C THR A 913 6.37 -30.82 40.14
N LEU A 914 6.42 -30.14 38.98
CA LEU A 914 7.56 -30.20 38.05
C LEU A 914 8.81 -29.47 38.57
N LEU A 915 8.66 -28.35 39.31
CA LEU A 915 9.76 -27.47 39.73
C LEU A 915 10.12 -27.54 41.23
N GLY A 916 9.33 -28.26 42.04
CA GLY A 916 9.58 -28.51 43.46
C GLY A 916 9.21 -27.40 44.43
N GLU A 917 8.68 -26.27 43.95
CA GLU A 917 8.39 -25.07 44.75
C GLU A 917 6.99 -24.51 44.45
N THR A 918 6.44 -23.71 45.37
CA THR A 918 5.06 -23.16 45.27
C THR A 918 5.00 -21.71 44.79
N ARG A 919 6.11 -20.95 44.88
CA ARG A 919 6.21 -19.54 44.49
C ARG A 919 7.58 -19.29 43.83
N LEU A 920 7.60 -18.64 42.65
CA LEU A 920 8.83 -18.22 41.95
C LEU A 920 8.57 -16.95 41.13
N SER A 921 9.62 -16.20 40.81
CA SER A 921 9.52 -15.19 39.75
C SER A 921 9.42 -15.85 38.36
N ARG A 922 8.88 -15.11 37.37
CA ARG A 922 8.78 -15.62 35.99
C ARG A 922 10.15 -15.94 35.35
N PRO A 923 11.20 -15.11 35.47
CA PRO A 923 12.52 -15.45 34.92
C PRO A 923 13.13 -16.72 35.53
N GLU A 924 12.90 -16.98 36.82
CA GLU A 924 13.38 -18.19 37.50
C GLU A 924 12.60 -19.44 37.07
N THR A 925 11.29 -19.33 36.90
CA THR A 925 10.43 -20.39 36.38
C THR A 925 10.93 -20.86 35.01
N VAL A 926 11.14 -19.92 34.08
CA VAL A 926 11.66 -20.22 32.73
C VAL A 926 13.06 -20.83 32.79
N LYS A 927 13.94 -20.34 33.69
CA LYS A 927 15.29 -20.88 33.90
C LYS A 927 15.27 -22.34 34.37
N ARG A 928 14.39 -22.72 35.30
CA ARG A 928 14.31 -24.10 35.82
C ARG A 928 13.74 -25.09 34.79
N ILE A 929 12.76 -24.68 33.99
CA ILE A 929 12.22 -25.51 32.90
C ILE A 929 13.30 -25.79 31.85
N TRP A 930 14.10 -24.78 31.48
CA TRP A 930 15.24 -24.99 30.58
C TRP A 930 16.33 -25.91 31.15
N ALA A 931 16.46 -26.00 32.48
CA ALA A 931 17.33 -27.00 33.12
C ALA A 931 16.75 -28.41 32.95
N TYR A 932 15.47 -28.63 33.24
CA TYR A 932 14.79 -29.93 33.07
C TYR A 932 14.86 -30.43 31.62
N ILE A 933 14.55 -29.57 30.64
CA ILE A 933 14.58 -29.90 29.21
C ILE A 933 15.97 -30.39 28.78
N LYS A 934 17.03 -29.74 29.27
CA LYS A 934 18.42 -30.09 28.93
C LYS A 934 18.92 -31.32 29.68
N GLN A 935 18.50 -31.49 30.94
CA GLN A 935 18.85 -32.66 31.75
C GLN A 935 18.27 -33.96 31.18
N ASN A 936 17.07 -33.91 30.61
CA ASN A 936 16.38 -35.08 30.04
C ASN A 936 16.53 -35.18 28.50
N GLY A 937 17.41 -34.39 27.88
CA GLY A 937 17.71 -34.47 26.44
C GLY A 937 16.56 -34.08 25.50
N LEU A 938 15.56 -33.34 25.98
CA LEU A 938 14.25 -33.15 25.35
C LEU A 938 14.22 -32.11 24.19
N GLN A 939 15.36 -31.77 23.60
CA GLN A 939 15.39 -30.98 22.37
C GLN A 939 15.33 -31.91 21.16
N ASP A 940 14.54 -31.56 20.15
CA ASP A 940 14.50 -32.30 18.90
C ASP A 940 15.89 -32.26 18.23
N GLN A 941 16.40 -33.44 17.85
CA GLN A 941 17.76 -33.61 17.34
C GLN A 941 17.95 -33.02 15.94
N ASN A 942 16.87 -32.98 15.14
CA ASN A 942 16.86 -32.45 13.78
C ASN A 942 16.58 -30.93 13.78
N ASP A 943 15.77 -30.44 14.72
CA ASP A 943 15.58 -29.00 14.94
C ASP A 943 15.49 -28.62 16.42
N LYS A 944 16.64 -28.25 17.01
CA LYS A 944 16.81 -27.85 18.41
C LYS A 944 15.93 -26.67 18.86
N ARG A 945 15.23 -25.98 17.94
CA ARG A 945 14.23 -24.95 18.28
C ARG A 945 12.93 -25.55 18.83
N TYR A 946 12.72 -26.85 18.65
CA TYR A 946 11.61 -27.58 19.24
C TYR A 946 12.01 -28.42 20.46
N ILE A 947 11.06 -28.53 21.38
CA ILE A 947 11.11 -29.33 22.60
C ILE A 947 10.13 -30.50 22.42
N ILE A 948 10.61 -31.73 22.56
CA ILE A 948 9.78 -32.94 22.57
C ILE A 948 9.30 -33.16 24.00
N CYS A 949 7.99 -33.11 24.22
CA CYS A 949 7.46 -33.13 25.58
C CYS A 949 7.31 -34.57 26.09
N ASP A 950 8.10 -34.92 27.12
CA ASP A 950 7.96 -36.16 27.90
C ASP A 950 6.65 -36.16 28.72
N GLU A 951 6.35 -37.26 29.40
CA GLU A 951 5.09 -37.40 30.16
C GLU A 951 4.94 -36.33 31.26
N ASN A 952 6.03 -35.90 31.88
CA ASN A 952 6.02 -34.86 32.92
C ASN A 952 5.82 -33.46 32.32
N LEU A 953 6.57 -33.11 31.27
CA LEU A 953 6.45 -31.83 30.56
C LEU A 953 5.07 -31.69 29.91
N ARG A 954 4.48 -32.80 29.43
CA ARG A 954 3.10 -32.85 28.93
C ARG A 954 2.04 -32.47 29.96
N THR A 955 2.33 -32.57 31.26
CA THR A 955 1.42 -32.06 32.31
C THR A 955 1.36 -30.54 32.38
N VAL A 956 2.29 -29.82 31.73
CA VAL A 956 2.37 -28.35 31.65
C VAL A 956 2.21 -27.85 30.20
N PHE A 957 2.66 -28.61 29.20
CA PHE A 957 2.50 -28.30 27.78
C PHE A 957 1.66 -29.38 27.08
N PRO A 958 0.38 -29.14 26.77
CA PRO A 958 -0.54 -30.18 26.28
C PRO A 958 -0.34 -30.60 24.80
N THR A 959 0.88 -30.46 24.25
CA THR A 959 1.23 -30.89 22.88
C THR A 959 2.47 -31.80 22.90
N ALA A 960 2.56 -32.72 21.93
CA ALA A 960 3.69 -33.66 21.85
C ALA A 960 5.04 -32.97 21.57
N LYS A 961 5.00 -31.82 20.89
CA LYS A 961 6.15 -31.01 20.47
C LYS A 961 5.78 -29.53 20.66
N VAL A 962 6.72 -28.72 21.14
CA VAL A 962 6.54 -27.29 21.46
C VAL A 962 7.70 -26.50 20.86
N HIS A 963 7.42 -25.40 20.15
CA HIS A 963 8.48 -24.49 19.69
C HIS A 963 8.94 -23.57 20.83
N MET A 964 10.24 -23.27 20.93
CA MET A 964 10.81 -22.56 22.08
C MET A 964 10.14 -21.20 22.38
N PHE A 965 9.71 -20.47 21.34
CA PHE A 965 9.03 -19.18 21.50
C PHE A 965 7.57 -19.32 21.99
N THR A 966 6.94 -20.48 21.74
CA THR A 966 5.58 -20.78 22.20
C THR A 966 5.55 -21.20 23.66
N MET A 967 6.65 -21.77 24.18
CA MET A 967 6.78 -22.23 25.57
C MET A 967 6.39 -21.13 26.59
N ASN A 968 6.93 -19.92 26.43
CA ASN A 968 6.65 -18.79 27.33
C ASN A 968 5.19 -18.31 27.29
N LYS A 969 4.47 -18.52 26.17
CA LYS A 969 3.04 -18.19 26.05
C LYS A 969 2.17 -19.17 26.85
N ILE A 970 2.53 -20.46 26.84
CA ILE A 970 1.83 -21.49 27.62
C ILE A 970 2.08 -21.29 29.12
N LEU A 971 3.32 -20.97 29.51
CA LEU A 971 3.68 -20.74 30.92
C LEU A 971 2.95 -19.57 31.59
N SER A 972 2.51 -18.56 30.82
CA SER A 972 1.64 -17.50 31.35
C SER A 972 0.33 -18.03 31.94
N GLY A 973 -0.17 -19.19 31.51
CA GLY A 973 -1.38 -19.81 32.07
C GLY A 973 -1.19 -20.52 33.42
N HIS A 974 0.06 -20.69 33.87
CA HIS A 974 0.44 -21.47 35.06
C HIS A 974 1.05 -20.61 36.19
N LEU A 975 1.00 -19.28 36.05
CA LEU A 975 1.58 -18.28 36.97
C LEU A 975 0.49 -17.29 37.40
N TYR A 976 0.34 -17.05 38.71
CA TYR A 976 -0.71 -16.19 39.26
C TYR A 976 -0.17 -15.10 40.20
N PRO A 977 -0.72 -13.87 40.18
CA PRO A 977 -0.32 -12.80 41.08
C PRO A 977 -0.83 -13.02 42.52
N MET A 978 -0.18 -12.40 43.51
CA MET A 978 -0.69 -12.32 44.90
C MET A 978 -1.60 -11.09 45.09
N ASN A 979 -2.49 -11.14 46.08
CA ASN A 979 -3.43 -10.06 46.36
C ASN A 979 -2.81 -8.97 47.25
N LYS A 980 -3.33 -7.73 47.16
CA LYS A 980 -2.82 -6.61 47.97
C LYS A 980 -2.98 -6.79 49.49
N ALA A 981 -3.92 -7.63 49.94
CA ALA A 981 -4.10 -7.93 51.37
C ALA A 981 -2.90 -8.67 51.99
N ASP A 982 -2.18 -9.47 51.19
CA ASP A 982 -1.04 -10.27 51.66
C ASP A 982 0.25 -9.45 51.85
N ASN A 983 0.27 -8.17 51.43
CA ASN A 983 1.46 -7.31 51.44
C ASN A 983 1.66 -6.51 52.75
N ILE A 984 0.91 -6.83 53.81
CA ILE A 984 0.99 -6.13 55.11
C ILE A 984 1.61 -7.00 56.22
N ALA A 985 1.65 -8.32 56.04
CA ALA A 985 2.22 -9.26 56.99
C ALA A 985 3.61 -9.76 56.55
N ASP A 986 4.67 -9.01 56.92
CA ASP A 986 6.01 -9.56 57.28
C ASP A 986 7.07 -8.46 57.55
N VAL A 987 6.98 -7.73 58.69
CA VAL A 987 8.16 -7.27 59.50
C VAL A 987 7.74 -6.98 60.96
N LYS A 988 7.68 -8.03 61.82
CA LYS A 988 8.09 -8.11 63.27
C LYS A 988 7.21 -9.01 64.14
N SER A 989 7.84 -9.54 65.20
CA SER A 989 7.34 -10.45 66.26
C SER A 989 6.75 -11.76 65.70
N GLU A 990 7.34 -12.94 65.90
CA GLU A 990 7.78 -13.61 67.15
C GLU A 990 6.61 -14.05 68.05
N ASP A 991 6.72 -15.30 68.53
CA ASP A 991 5.83 -16.05 69.44
C ASP A 991 4.38 -16.39 68.97
N ILE A 992 4.14 -17.68 68.62
CA ILE A 992 3.34 -18.66 69.41
C ILE A 992 3.16 -20.02 68.68
N LYS A 993 3.72 -21.07 69.31
CA LYS A 993 3.34 -22.51 69.42
C LYS A 993 2.45 -23.23 68.38
N SER A 994 3.10 -24.11 67.60
CA SER A 994 2.98 -25.60 67.57
C SER A 994 1.65 -26.41 67.53
N GLU A 995 1.81 -27.60 66.90
CA GLU A 995 1.00 -28.85 66.94
C GLU A 995 -0.30 -28.98 66.09
N ASP A 996 -0.74 -30.17 65.64
CA ASP A 996 -0.08 -31.27 64.87
C ASP A 996 -1.16 -32.20 64.19
N PHE A 997 -0.73 -33.20 63.39
CA PHE A 997 -1.45 -34.34 62.78
C PHE A 997 -2.43 -34.02 61.61
N ALA A 998 -2.30 -34.59 60.39
CA ALA A 998 -2.29 -35.99 59.92
C ALA A 998 -3.72 -36.60 59.77
N SER A 999 -4.03 -37.56 58.88
CA SER A 999 -3.19 -38.45 58.06
C SER A 999 -3.90 -38.88 56.73
N SER A 1000 -3.17 -39.55 55.83
CA SER A 1000 -3.69 -40.32 54.67
C SER A 1000 -3.33 -41.80 54.90
N PRO A 1001 -3.98 -42.82 54.26
CA PRO A 1001 -3.37 -43.40 53.03
C PRO A 1001 -4.26 -44.27 52.06
N VAL A 1002 -3.81 -44.41 50.79
CA VAL A 1002 -3.57 -45.70 50.01
C VAL A 1002 -4.74 -46.70 49.70
N SER A 1003 -4.85 -47.42 48.56
CA SER A 1003 -4.27 -47.39 47.17
C SER A 1003 -4.87 -48.51 46.26
N ALA A 1004 -4.52 -48.48 44.94
CA ALA A 1004 -4.32 -49.63 44.01
C ALA A 1004 -5.56 -50.33 43.35
N ALA A 1005 -5.47 -51.04 42.20
CA ALA A 1005 -4.56 -51.01 41.02
C ALA A 1005 -5.00 -51.98 39.87
N PHE A 1006 -4.76 -51.61 38.58
CA PHE A 1006 -4.64 -52.50 37.37
C PHE A 1006 -5.92 -53.30 36.91
N SER A 1007 -6.11 -53.83 35.68
CA SER A 1007 -5.42 -53.76 34.34
C SER A 1007 -6.26 -54.38 33.19
N HIS A 1008 -5.96 -54.02 31.92
CA HIS A 1008 -6.41 -54.61 30.62
C HIS A 1008 -7.92 -54.57 30.27
N GLN A 1009 -8.40 -54.19 29.06
CA GLN A 1009 -8.20 -54.59 27.64
C GLN A 1009 -9.10 -55.76 27.16
N GLY A 1010 -9.95 -55.48 26.15
CA GLY A 1010 -10.87 -56.41 25.48
C GLY A 1010 -11.94 -55.65 24.66
N SER A 1011 -12.41 -56.19 23.52
CA SER A 1011 -13.26 -55.48 22.53
C SER A 1011 -14.54 -56.31 22.14
N PRO A 1012 -15.36 -56.05 21.09
CA PRO A 1012 -16.81 -55.86 21.31
C PRO A 1012 -17.81 -56.65 20.41
N SER A 1013 -19.08 -56.66 20.84
CA SER A 1013 -20.32 -56.95 20.05
C SER A 1013 -21.57 -56.75 20.96
N GLY A 1014 -22.83 -56.60 20.50
CA GLY A 1014 -23.37 -56.33 19.16
C GLY A 1014 -24.86 -56.76 19.02
N LEU A 1015 -25.75 -55.87 18.55
CA LEU A 1015 -27.20 -56.09 18.22
C LEU A 1015 -28.11 -56.43 19.46
N GLU A 1016 -29.46 -56.38 19.44
CA GLU A 1016 -30.49 -56.12 18.41
C GLU A 1016 -31.82 -55.56 19.01
N SER A 1017 -32.70 -54.96 18.17
CA SER A 1017 -34.18 -54.77 18.28
C SER A 1017 -34.81 -54.10 19.54
N GLU A 1018 -36.10 -53.68 19.63
CA GLU A 1018 -37.31 -53.75 18.76
C GLU A 1018 -38.08 -52.38 18.70
N ALA A 1019 -38.98 -52.28 17.69
CA ALA A 1019 -40.28 -51.55 17.57
C ALA A 1019 -40.62 -50.31 18.47
N SER A 1020 -41.36 -49.30 17.98
CA SER A 1020 -42.36 -49.30 16.88
C SER A 1020 -42.49 -47.94 16.18
#